data_AF-A0A9E0MS99-F1
#
_entry.id   AF-A0A9E0MS99-F1
#
_cell.length_a   1.000
_cell.length_b   1.000
_cell.length_c   1.000
_cell.angle_alpha   90.00
_cell.angle_beta   90.00
_cell.angle_gamma   90.00
#
_symmetry.space_group_name_H-M   'P 1'
#
loop_
_entity.id
_entity.type
_entity.pdbx_description
1 polymer ?
#
loop_
_entity_poly.entity_id
_entity_poly.type
_entity_poly.pdbx_seq_one_letter_code
_entity_poly.pdbx_strand_id
1 'polypeptide(L)'
;MNRLLPLIGAWSISLGILAQTPSQKEAVELAATVQSSPPRITLAWPAFAGANNYTLYRKSKAQQAWGNSIANLGGSVGQYVDNSVVVGEYYEYKVVRTGGGTGTGYIASGIDLPPVDDRGVMVLLVASNLATGLTTELQQLAEDLRNDGWGVIRHDVPVSMSVPNVRALVQADYNAAPDRVKALYIIGHVPVPYAGALSPDGHPEHHGAWSCDGYYGEMNGTWTDNTVNATGAMDARNHNVPGDGKFDQSDFPSSVELQVGRVDFANMPAFQSSELELVRAYLSKAHAFKMRQFIPQARGLVFDNLQWVANPLAGSAYRNVSALVGATNVTNCYPYGQPFSSFVDGQSYLWTYSSGGGWWDNANNIGTTSGYASMDFGGVFNMSMGSYFGDWDVTNDFLRAPIAGGDGLTSVWSGMPHWYFQHMGMGDNIGYSAWATMNNQTLYTPQNGGWQGPQYNRVHLALMGDPSLRMAMVPVPSDLQVGNNAGQAAFSWSPSIGPVDGYHVYEVAQGNGALVRLTTAPVTQTSFSSAAVPFVNGKRYMVRAVKIHTSNTGRYYNLSLGVQATASGADVTDCNGVPNGPALPGTACNDGNANTTNDTWNNNCQCIGTPVALDCNGVPNGPALPGTACNDGNANTTNDTWNNNCQCIGQTIDCAGTPGGSALPGTSCNDGNANTTNDTWNNNCQCIGTPVALDCNGVPNGPALPGTAC
;
A
#
# COMPACT_ATOMS: atom_id res chain seq x y z
N MET A 1 -5.32 -4.45 85.97
CA MET A 1 -3.88 -4.26 85.70
C MET A 1 -3.25 -5.64 85.54
N ASN A 2 -2.96 -6.05 84.30
CA ASN A 2 -1.94 -7.05 83.99
C ASN A 2 -1.63 -6.88 82.50
N ARG A 3 -0.48 -6.26 82.22
CA ARG A 3 0.05 -6.01 80.89
C ARG A 3 0.95 -7.18 80.50
N LEU A 4 0.59 -7.87 79.42
CA LEU A 4 1.51 -8.68 78.63
C LEU A 4 1.87 -7.87 77.38
N LEU A 5 3.15 -7.54 77.22
CA LEU A 5 3.69 -7.00 75.97
C LEU A 5 3.91 -8.14 74.96
N PRO A 6 3.60 -7.94 73.67
CA PRO A 6 4.27 -8.66 72.60
C PRO A 6 5.34 -7.77 71.93
N LEU A 7 6.51 -8.37 71.72
CA LEU A 7 7.59 -7.85 70.88
C LEU A 7 7.08 -7.60 69.45
N ILE A 8 7.37 -6.41 68.91
CA ILE A 8 7.29 -6.14 67.47
C ILE A 8 8.70 -6.33 66.91
N GLY A 9 8.91 -7.41 66.17
CA GLY A 9 10.11 -7.61 65.36
C GLY A 9 10.03 -6.75 64.10
N ALA A 10 10.90 -5.76 63.98
CA ALA A 10 11.09 -5.00 62.75
C ALA A 10 11.84 -5.88 61.74
N TRP A 11 11.13 -6.36 60.72
CA TRP A 11 11.75 -6.91 59.51
C TRP A 11 12.18 -5.74 58.63
N SER A 12 13.47 -5.43 58.68
CA SER A 12 14.12 -4.54 57.73
C SER A 12 14.16 -5.22 56.36
N ILE A 13 13.18 -4.91 55.49
CA ILE A 13 13.27 -5.24 54.07
C ILE A 13 14.34 -4.31 53.49
N SER A 14 15.57 -4.82 53.36
CA SER A 14 16.62 -4.17 52.57
C SER A 14 16.24 -4.26 51.10
N LEU A 15 15.54 -3.25 50.60
CA LEU A 15 15.42 -2.95 49.18
C LEU A 15 16.84 -2.65 48.66
N GLY A 16 17.47 -3.64 48.04
CA GLY A 16 18.68 -3.40 47.26
C GLY A 16 18.34 -2.50 46.09
N ILE A 17 18.71 -1.22 46.17
CA ILE A 17 18.65 -0.30 45.05
C ILE A 17 19.78 -0.72 44.09
N LEU A 18 19.47 -1.54 43.10
CA LEU A 18 20.41 -1.80 42.00
C LEU A 18 20.49 -0.54 41.15
N ALA A 19 21.71 0.01 41.03
CA ALA A 19 21.96 1.15 40.14
C ALA A 19 21.71 0.74 38.68
N GLN A 20 21.07 1.61 37.90
CA GLN A 20 20.82 1.36 36.48
C GLN A 20 22.13 1.22 35.69
N THR A 21 22.13 0.32 34.71
CA THR A 21 23.26 0.11 33.80
C THR A 21 23.43 1.29 32.83
N PRO A 22 24.62 1.47 32.22
CA PRO A 22 24.81 2.47 31.16
C PRO A 22 23.76 2.36 30.05
N SER A 23 23.45 1.15 29.60
CA SER A 23 22.43 0.84 28.59
C SER A 23 21.03 1.36 28.98
N GLN A 24 20.62 1.15 30.24
CA GLN A 24 19.33 1.64 30.74
C GLN A 24 19.30 3.17 30.87
N LYS A 25 20.42 3.77 31.30
CA LYS A 25 20.57 5.24 31.40
C LYS A 25 20.55 5.94 30.05
N GLU A 26 20.76 5.22 28.96
CA GLU A 26 20.75 5.77 27.61
C GLU A 26 19.38 5.63 26.91
N ALA A 27 18.48 4.81 27.45
CA ALA A 27 17.16 4.59 26.88
C ALA A 27 16.06 5.40 27.59
N VAL A 28 15.08 5.83 26.80
CA VAL A 28 13.73 6.16 27.28
C VAL A 28 12.78 5.15 26.65
N GLU A 29 12.17 4.32 27.49
CA GLU A 29 11.26 3.24 27.07
C GLU A 29 9.87 3.83 26.81
N LEU A 30 9.53 3.99 25.53
CA LEU A 30 8.31 4.68 25.11
C LEU A 30 7.15 3.71 24.88
N ALA A 31 5.95 4.17 25.19
CA ALA A 31 4.68 3.59 24.75
C ALA A 31 3.77 4.71 24.22
N ALA A 32 2.80 4.35 23.37
CA ALA A 32 1.82 5.29 22.87
C ALA A 32 0.40 4.68 22.88
N THR A 33 -0.57 5.48 23.28
CA THR A 33 -2.01 5.17 23.15
C THR A 33 -2.68 6.22 22.28
N VAL A 34 -3.68 5.81 21.52
CA VAL A 34 -4.32 6.66 20.50
C VAL A 34 -5.82 6.77 20.71
N GLN A 35 -6.38 7.91 20.33
CA GLN A 35 -7.83 8.13 20.28
C GLN A 35 -8.17 8.89 19.00
N SER A 36 -9.25 8.49 18.31
CA SER A 36 -9.69 9.10 17.05
C SER A 36 -10.61 10.33 17.20
N SER A 37 -11.29 10.53 18.34
CA SER A 37 -12.22 11.65 18.53
C SER A 37 -12.26 12.21 19.97
N PRO A 38 -11.77 13.45 20.21
CA PRO A 38 -10.87 14.18 19.31
C PRO A 38 -9.56 13.41 19.05
N PRO A 39 -8.89 13.60 17.90
CA PRO A 39 -7.61 12.97 17.61
C PRO A 39 -6.56 13.31 18.67
N ARG A 40 -5.98 12.30 19.31
CA ARG A 40 -4.83 12.47 20.21
C ARG A 40 -3.93 11.25 20.21
N ILE A 41 -2.63 11.48 20.36
CA ILE A 41 -1.61 10.46 20.68
C ILE A 41 -1.04 10.80 22.06
N THR A 42 -1.15 9.86 23.00
CA THR A 42 -0.58 10.00 24.34
C THR A 42 0.65 9.14 24.46
N LEU A 43 1.83 9.77 24.53
CA LEU A 43 3.10 9.12 24.80
C LEU A 43 3.25 8.93 26.32
N ALA A 44 3.82 7.80 26.72
CA ALA A 44 4.14 7.50 28.11
C ALA A 44 5.51 6.85 28.23
N TRP A 45 6.16 7.06 29.38
CA TRP A 45 7.43 6.43 29.74
C TRP A 45 7.54 6.24 31.26
N PRO A 46 8.28 5.21 31.72
CA PRO A 46 8.54 5.02 33.15
C PRO A 46 9.25 6.22 33.78
N ALA A 47 8.95 6.47 35.06
CA ALA A 47 9.69 7.45 35.85
C ALA A 47 11.17 7.07 35.95
N PHE A 48 12.06 8.06 35.88
CA PHE A 48 13.49 7.85 35.96
C PHE A 48 14.10 8.68 37.10
N ALA A 49 14.78 8.02 38.03
CA ALA A 49 15.40 8.68 39.18
C ALA A 49 16.48 9.68 38.73
N GLY A 50 16.35 10.93 39.16
CA GLY A 50 17.28 12.00 38.79
C GLY A 50 17.01 12.63 37.42
N ALA A 51 15.92 12.32 36.72
CA ALA A 51 15.52 13.07 35.53
C ALA A 51 15.20 14.52 35.90
N ASN A 52 15.70 15.47 35.09
CA ASN A 52 15.46 16.90 35.25
C ASN A 52 14.44 17.43 34.24
N ASN A 53 14.57 17.00 32.98
CA ASN A 53 13.71 17.44 31.88
C ASN A 53 13.59 16.36 30.80
N TYR A 54 12.43 16.34 30.15
CA TYR A 54 12.16 15.61 28.91
C TYR A 54 11.86 16.60 27.79
N THR A 55 12.60 16.52 26.68
CA THR A 55 12.34 17.30 25.46
C THR A 55 11.80 16.38 24.39
N LEU A 56 10.68 16.78 23.78
CA LEU A 56 9.96 15.98 22.80
C LEU A 56 10.05 16.59 21.41
N TYR A 57 10.18 15.73 20.41
CA TYR A 57 10.19 16.08 19.00
C TYR A 57 9.25 15.15 18.26
N ARG A 58 8.72 15.65 17.14
CA ARG A 58 7.88 14.87 16.23
C ARG A 58 8.27 15.17 14.79
N LYS A 59 8.29 14.13 13.97
CA LYS A 59 8.43 14.25 12.52
C LYS A 59 7.41 13.38 11.80
N SER A 60 7.15 13.66 10.53
CA SER A 60 6.49 12.70 9.64
C SER A 60 7.49 11.62 9.19
N LYS A 61 6.98 10.54 8.61
CA LYS A 61 7.81 9.44 8.11
C LYS A 61 8.83 9.89 7.05
N ALA A 62 8.44 10.81 6.15
CA ALA A 62 9.29 11.27 5.05
C ALA A 62 10.38 12.29 5.47
N GLN A 63 10.20 12.95 6.61
CA GLN A 63 11.14 13.96 7.10
C GLN A 63 12.46 13.33 7.54
N GLN A 64 13.56 13.95 7.06
CA GLN A 64 14.94 13.54 7.34
C GLN A 64 15.55 14.25 8.57
N ALA A 65 14.75 15.04 9.31
CA ALA A 65 15.17 15.75 10.50
C ALA A 65 14.01 15.94 11.49
N TRP A 66 14.30 16.04 12.78
CA TRP A 66 13.31 16.17 13.87
C TRP A 66 12.65 17.54 14.01
N GLY A 67 13.21 18.59 13.40
CA GLY A 67 12.73 19.97 13.56
C GLY A 67 12.80 20.50 14.99
N ASN A 68 11.91 21.44 15.32
CA ASN A 68 11.83 22.05 16.65
C ASN A 68 11.19 21.10 17.68
N SER A 69 11.50 21.31 18.96
CA SER A 69 10.81 20.58 20.03
C SER A 69 9.34 20.98 20.09
N ILE A 70 8.48 19.98 20.29
CA ILE A 70 7.04 20.17 20.46
C ILE A 70 6.64 20.32 21.93
N ALA A 71 7.52 19.90 22.85
CA ALA A 71 7.32 20.09 24.30
C ALA A 71 8.64 20.00 25.07
N ASN A 72 8.67 20.66 26.23
CA ASN A 72 9.69 20.54 27.27
C ASN A 72 8.98 20.34 28.61
N LEU A 73 9.23 19.21 29.27
CA LEU A 73 8.50 18.75 30.44
C LEU A 73 9.46 18.52 31.61
N GLY A 74 9.03 18.84 32.83
CA GLY A 74 9.82 18.56 34.03
C GLY A 74 10.09 17.06 34.22
N GLY A 75 11.19 16.72 34.89
CA GLY A 75 11.65 15.34 35.04
C GLY A 75 10.75 14.41 35.85
N SER A 76 9.74 14.94 36.56
CA SER A 76 8.69 14.15 37.21
C SER A 76 7.55 13.75 36.27
N VAL A 77 7.53 14.24 35.03
CA VAL A 77 6.47 13.96 34.05
C VAL A 77 6.77 12.66 33.33
N GLY A 78 5.81 11.73 33.34
CA GLY A 78 5.88 10.43 32.68
C GLY A 78 5.02 10.30 31.42
N GLN A 79 4.40 11.38 30.96
CA GLN A 79 3.51 11.35 29.79
C GLN A 79 3.41 12.69 29.06
N TYR A 80 3.02 12.63 27.79
CA TYR A 80 2.72 13.79 26.95
C TYR A 80 1.53 13.49 26.03
N VAL A 81 0.62 14.45 25.88
CA VAL A 81 -0.54 14.34 24.97
C VAL A 81 -0.33 15.27 23.78
N ASP A 82 -0.18 14.70 22.59
CA ASP A 82 -0.19 15.45 21.33
C ASP A 82 -1.63 15.53 20.79
N ASN A 83 -2.20 16.73 20.82
CA ASN A 83 -3.54 17.03 20.29
C ASN A 83 -3.49 17.63 18.87
N SER A 84 -2.31 17.77 18.27
CA SER A 84 -2.12 18.34 16.92
C SER A 84 -1.97 17.28 15.82
N VAL A 85 -2.36 16.05 16.14
CA VAL A 85 -2.26 14.86 15.30
C VAL A 85 -3.51 14.70 14.44
N VAL A 86 -3.36 14.03 13.31
CA VAL A 86 -4.46 13.76 12.37
C VAL A 86 -4.64 12.25 12.22
N VAL A 87 -5.88 11.80 12.11
CA VAL A 87 -6.21 10.40 11.82
C VAL A 87 -5.74 10.05 10.40
N GLY A 88 -5.08 8.91 10.24
CA GLY A 88 -4.49 8.44 8.98
C GLY A 88 -3.04 8.87 8.77
N GLU A 89 -2.46 9.72 9.63
CA GLU A 89 -1.11 10.25 9.47
C GLU A 89 -0.06 9.52 10.32
N TYR A 90 1.08 9.20 9.70
CA TYR A 90 2.21 8.52 10.34
C TYR A 90 3.16 9.54 10.98
N TYR A 91 3.40 9.37 12.28
CA TYR A 91 4.34 10.17 13.04
C TYR A 91 5.46 9.32 13.64
N GLU A 92 6.64 9.91 13.76
CA GLU A 92 7.66 9.41 14.66
C GLU A 92 7.89 10.43 15.77
N TYR A 93 8.16 9.94 16.97
CA TYR A 93 8.46 10.76 18.14
C TYR A 93 9.83 10.42 18.69
N LYS A 94 10.54 11.46 19.14
CA LYS A 94 11.78 11.36 19.89
C LYS A 94 11.59 12.03 21.24
N VAL A 95 11.93 11.32 22.30
CA VAL A 95 11.93 11.86 23.67
C VAL A 95 13.36 11.82 24.19
N VAL A 96 13.89 12.98 24.58
CA VAL A 96 15.24 13.12 25.16
C VAL A 96 15.12 13.46 26.63
N ARG A 97 15.62 12.58 27.50
CA ARG A 97 15.77 12.81 28.95
C ARG A 97 17.13 13.45 29.24
N THR A 98 17.17 14.41 30.15
CA THR A 98 18.40 14.95 30.76
C THR A 98 18.35 14.85 32.29
N GLY A 99 19.50 14.92 32.98
CA GLY A 99 19.61 14.80 34.45
C GLY A 99 20.58 13.69 34.85
N GLY A 100 20.12 12.70 35.62
CA GLY A 100 20.85 11.50 36.08
C GLY A 100 21.36 10.55 34.97
N GLY A 101 21.57 11.07 33.77
CA GLY A 101 21.91 10.38 32.53
C GLY A 101 21.14 10.99 31.35
N THR A 102 21.80 11.19 30.22
CA THR A 102 21.11 11.53 28.96
C THR A 102 20.59 10.24 28.34
N GLY A 103 19.29 10.17 28.09
CA GLY A 103 18.68 9.04 27.41
C GLY A 103 17.74 9.48 26.31
N THR A 104 17.58 8.64 25.30
CA THR A 104 16.69 8.90 24.16
C THR A 104 15.74 7.74 23.95
N GLY A 105 14.52 8.02 23.50
CA GLY A 105 13.54 7.03 23.08
C GLY A 105 12.96 7.38 21.72
N TYR A 106 12.61 6.36 20.94
CA TYR A 106 11.98 6.47 19.63
C TYR A 106 10.73 5.62 19.57
N ILE A 107 9.68 6.16 18.96
CA ILE A 107 8.44 5.42 18.72
C ILE A 107 7.77 5.93 17.44
N ALA A 108 7.38 5.02 16.56
CA ALA A 108 6.49 5.31 15.45
C ALA A 108 5.04 5.19 15.92
N SER A 109 4.17 6.13 15.59
CA SER A 109 2.78 6.14 16.05
C SER A 109 1.84 6.72 14.98
N GLY A 110 0.56 6.39 15.10
CA GLY A 110 -0.47 6.82 14.18
C GLY A 110 -1.85 6.35 14.64
N ILE A 111 -2.88 7.04 14.17
CA ILE A 111 -4.28 6.74 14.47
C ILE A 111 -4.92 6.25 13.18
N ASP A 112 -5.34 4.99 13.14
CA ASP A 112 -6.02 4.38 11.99
C ASP A 112 -5.26 4.56 10.68
N LEU A 113 -3.95 4.30 10.69
CA LEU A 113 -3.15 4.42 9.47
C LEU A 113 -3.72 3.53 8.36
N PRO A 114 -3.84 4.04 7.13
CA PRO A 114 -4.34 3.26 6.00
C PRO A 114 -3.44 2.04 5.73
N PRO A 115 -4.00 0.97 5.17
CA PRO A 115 -3.21 -0.22 4.84
C PRO A 115 -2.20 0.09 3.73
N VAL A 116 -1.06 -0.61 3.76
CA VAL A 116 -0.08 -0.58 2.67
C VAL A 116 -0.43 -1.69 1.69
N ASP A 117 -1.09 -1.32 0.59
CA ASP A 117 -1.51 -2.25 -0.45
C ASP A 117 -0.31 -2.72 -1.30
N ASP A 118 0.55 -1.78 -1.71
CA ASP A 118 1.70 -1.96 -2.61
C ASP A 118 3.00 -1.51 -1.93
N ARG A 119 4.02 -2.36 -1.97
CA ARG A 119 5.32 -2.17 -1.31
C ARG A 119 6.46 -1.88 -2.28
N GLY A 120 6.19 -1.88 -3.58
CA GLY A 120 7.22 -1.80 -4.62
C GLY A 120 7.65 -3.19 -5.09
N VAL A 121 8.90 -3.30 -5.54
CA VAL A 121 9.50 -4.51 -6.11
C VAL A 121 10.68 -4.92 -5.26
N MET A 122 10.76 -6.23 -5.00
CA MET A 122 11.87 -6.90 -4.36
C MET A 122 12.66 -7.69 -5.41
N VAL A 123 13.98 -7.46 -5.45
CA VAL A 123 14.91 -8.32 -6.18
C VAL A 123 15.26 -9.50 -5.28
N LEU A 124 15.14 -10.71 -5.81
CA LEU A 124 15.45 -11.97 -5.14
C LEU A 124 16.67 -12.60 -5.81
N LEU A 125 17.81 -12.59 -5.13
CA LEU A 125 19.02 -13.28 -5.57
C LEU A 125 19.06 -14.66 -4.90
N VAL A 126 19.22 -15.71 -5.70
CA VAL A 126 19.28 -17.09 -5.20
C VAL A 126 20.58 -17.73 -5.65
N ALA A 127 21.34 -18.30 -4.73
CA ALA A 127 22.52 -19.09 -5.07
C ALA A 127 22.10 -20.29 -5.96
N SER A 128 22.66 -20.37 -7.17
CA SER A 128 22.16 -21.29 -8.21
C SER A 128 22.35 -22.77 -7.85
N ASN A 129 23.27 -23.10 -6.95
CA ASN A 129 23.46 -24.44 -6.39
C ASN A 129 22.28 -24.89 -5.51
N LEU A 130 21.46 -23.97 -5.00
CA LEU A 130 20.27 -24.28 -4.21
C LEU A 130 18.98 -24.24 -5.04
N ALA A 131 18.95 -23.46 -6.12
CA ALA A 131 17.75 -23.14 -6.89
C ALA A 131 16.94 -24.37 -7.32
N THR A 132 17.60 -25.38 -7.91
CA THR A 132 16.93 -26.62 -8.37
C THR A 132 16.32 -27.40 -7.20
N GLY A 133 17.03 -27.48 -6.08
CA GLY A 133 16.60 -28.21 -4.89
C GLY A 133 15.50 -27.52 -4.10
N LEU A 134 15.31 -26.21 -4.29
CA LEU A 134 14.34 -25.40 -3.57
C LEU A 134 13.19 -24.89 -4.48
N THR A 135 12.90 -25.61 -5.57
CA THR A 135 11.93 -25.13 -6.58
C THR A 135 10.57 -24.78 -5.95
N THR A 136 10.04 -25.64 -5.09
CA THR A 136 8.74 -25.44 -4.44
C THR A 136 8.78 -24.31 -3.42
N GLU A 137 9.83 -24.25 -2.60
CA GLU A 137 10.00 -23.26 -1.54
C GLU A 137 10.25 -21.86 -2.11
N LEU A 138 11.01 -21.75 -3.20
CA LEU A 138 11.25 -20.49 -3.89
C LEU A 138 10.01 -20.01 -4.64
N GLN A 139 9.20 -20.92 -5.17
CA GLN A 139 7.89 -20.56 -5.72
C GLN A 139 6.97 -20.03 -4.60
N GLN A 140 6.86 -20.75 -3.48
CA GLN A 140 6.08 -20.31 -2.32
C GLN A 140 6.56 -18.95 -1.80
N LEU A 141 7.88 -18.74 -1.68
CA LEU A 141 8.44 -17.46 -1.28
C LEU A 141 8.03 -16.33 -2.24
N ALA A 142 8.16 -16.55 -3.54
CA ALA A 142 7.78 -15.54 -4.53
C ALA A 142 6.26 -15.26 -4.50
N GLU A 143 5.44 -16.25 -4.19
CA GLU A 143 4.00 -16.08 -3.99
C GLU A 143 3.69 -15.32 -2.69
N ASP A 144 4.33 -15.68 -1.56
CA ASP A 144 4.18 -14.98 -0.28
C ASP A 144 4.53 -13.49 -0.41
N LEU A 145 5.62 -13.17 -1.09
CA LEU A 145 6.04 -11.79 -1.34
C LEU A 145 5.00 -11.03 -2.18
N ARG A 146 4.50 -11.63 -3.28
CA ARG A 146 3.42 -11.04 -4.10
C ARG A 146 2.13 -10.86 -3.32
N ASN A 147 1.77 -11.86 -2.52
CA ASN A 147 0.60 -11.85 -1.68
C ASN A 147 0.70 -10.81 -0.53
N ASP A 148 1.91 -10.37 -0.17
CA ASP A 148 2.13 -9.29 0.80
C ASP A 148 2.14 -7.89 0.18
N GLY A 149 2.14 -7.78 -1.15
CA GLY A 149 2.15 -6.54 -1.92
C GLY A 149 3.48 -6.18 -2.58
N TRP A 150 4.41 -7.13 -2.72
CA TRP A 150 5.66 -6.92 -3.46
C TRP A 150 5.60 -7.45 -4.90
N GLY A 151 6.08 -6.69 -5.87
CA GLY A 151 6.58 -7.28 -7.11
C GLY A 151 7.87 -8.09 -6.84
N VAL A 152 8.15 -9.12 -7.63
CA VAL A 152 9.34 -9.99 -7.45
C VAL A 152 10.07 -10.15 -8.77
N ILE A 153 11.36 -9.80 -8.77
CA ILE A 153 12.32 -10.12 -9.85
C ILE A 153 13.31 -11.11 -9.29
N ARG A 154 13.51 -12.27 -9.91
CA ARG A 154 14.42 -13.32 -9.43
C ARG A 154 15.60 -13.50 -10.36
N HIS A 155 16.80 -13.61 -9.77
CA HIS A 155 18.02 -14.04 -10.45
C HIS A 155 18.63 -15.25 -9.74
N ASP A 156 18.96 -16.28 -10.50
CA ASP A 156 19.74 -17.41 -10.00
C ASP A 156 21.23 -17.14 -10.27
N VAL A 157 22.00 -16.92 -9.21
CA VAL A 157 23.37 -16.41 -9.25
C VAL A 157 24.37 -17.56 -9.03
N PRO A 158 25.28 -17.84 -9.97
CA PRO A 158 26.39 -18.75 -9.75
C PRO A 158 27.26 -18.30 -8.57
N VAL A 159 27.60 -19.23 -7.68
CA VAL A 159 28.51 -18.98 -6.54
C VAL A 159 29.91 -18.51 -6.97
N SER A 160 30.27 -18.70 -8.25
CA SER A 160 31.50 -18.23 -8.87
C SER A 160 31.41 -16.85 -9.52
N MET A 161 30.22 -16.22 -9.56
CA MET A 161 30.06 -14.88 -10.13
C MET A 161 30.84 -13.88 -9.28
N SER A 162 31.47 -12.88 -9.92
CA SER A 162 32.17 -11.84 -9.18
C SER A 162 31.17 -10.90 -8.48
N VAL A 163 31.53 -10.42 -7.30
CA VAL A 163 30.74 -9.46 -6.51
C VAL A 163 30.30 -8.23 -7.35
N PRO A 164 31.15 -7.59 -8.18
CA PRO A 164 30.72 -6.51 -9.06
C PRO A 164 29.64 -6.92 -10.07
N ASN A 165 29.71 -8.13 -10.63
CA ASN A 165 28.70 -8.61 -11.59
C ASN A 165 27.37 -8.92 -10.90
N VAL A 166 27.38 -9.42 -9.66
CA VAL A 166 26.16 -9.59 -8.87
C VAL A 166 25.49 -8.23 -8.63
N ARG A 167 26.26 -7.21 -8.24
CA ARG A 167 25.72 -5.85 -8.05
C ARG A 167 25.17 -5.26 -9.36
N ALA A 168 25.82 -5.51 -10.49
CA ALA A 168 25.36 -5.04 -11.79
C ALA A 168 23.95 -5.56 -12.15
N LEU A 169 23.59 -6.79 -11.74
CA LEU A 169 22.22 -7.31 -11.89
C LEU A 169 21.21 -6.46 -11.11
N VAL A 170 21.50 -6.19 -9.84
CA VAL A 170 20.61 -5.39 -8.98
C VAL A 170 20.51 -3.95 -9.46
N GLN A 171 21.63 -3.35 -9.90
CA GLN A 171 21.64 -2.02 -10.49
C GLN A 171 20.83 -1.95 -11.78
N ALA A 172 20.88 -2.99 -12.63
CA ALA A 172 20.06 -3.04 -13.85
C ALA A 172 18.57 -3.04 -13.52
N ASP A 173 18.13 -3.85 -12.55
CA ASP A 173 16.74 -3.88 -12.10
C ASP A 173 16.30 -2.54 -11.49
N TYR A 174 17.15 -1.96 -10.63
CA TYR A 174 16.89 -0.65 -10.02
C TYR A 174 16.76 0.44 -11.09
N ASN A 175 17.71 0.53 -12.02
CA ASN A 175 17.70 1.54 -13.08
C ASN A 175 16.51 1.39 -14.04
N ALA A 176 16.00 0.17 -14.23
CA ALA A 176 14.79 -0.07 -15.00
C ALA A 176 13.52 0.48 -14.32
N ALA A 177 13.50 0.53 -12.98
CA ALA A 177 12.35 1.03 -12.22
C ALA A 177 12.74 1.61 -10.84
N PRO A 178 13.43 2.76 -10.77
CA PRO A 178 14.03 3.29 -9.52
C PRO A 178 12.97 3.69 -8.48
N ASP A 179 11.79 4.09 -8.95
CA ASP A 179 10.65 4.41 -8.09
C ASP A 179 9.95 3.16 -7.54
N ARG A 180 10.24 1.97 -8.07
CA ARG A 180 9.58 0.71 -7.73
C ARG A 180 10.47 -0.27 -7.00
N VAL A 181 11.74 -0.44 -7.38
CA VAL A 181 12.64 -1.37 -6.68
C VAL A 181 13.02 -0.79 -5.32
N LYS A 182 12.61 -1.44 -4.23
CA LYS A 182 12.79 -0.95 -2.85
C LYS A 182 13.53 -1.93 -1.93
N ALA A 183 13.68 -3.18 -2.34
CA ALA A 183 14.29 -4.20 -1.49
C ALA A 183 15.09 -5.24 -2.29
N LEU A 184 16.05 -5.85 -1.60
CA LEU A 184 16.88 -6.95 -2.08
C LEU A 184 16.85 -8.05 -1.01
N TYR A 185 16.49 -9.26 -1.43
CA TYR A 185 16.52 -10.45 -0.60
C TYR A 185 17.47 -11.50 -1.20
N ILE A 186 18.46 -11.93 -0.41
CA ILE A 186 19.51 -12.85 -0.82
C ILE A 186 19.29 -14.22 -0.17
N ILE A 187 19.25 -15.28 -0.97
CA ILE A 187 19.04 -16.67 -0.53
C ILE A 187 20.27 -17.52 -0.89
N GLY A 188 20.87 -18.14 0.12
CA GLY A 188 22.06 -18.96 0.02
C GLY A 188 23.35 -18.14 -0.11
N HIS A 189 24.44 -18.86 -0.34
CA HIS A 189 25.78 -18.30 -0.50
C HIS A 189 26.03 -17.60 -1.84
N VAL A 190 25.21 -16.59 -2.15
CA VAL A 190 25.51 -15.60 -3.21
C VAL A 190 26.81 -14.89 -2.81
N PRO A 191 27.78 -14.67 -3.72
CA PRO A 191 29.10 -14.11 -3.42
C PRO A 191 29.06 -12.97 -2.41
N VAL A 192 29.89 -13.06 -1.37
CA VAL A 192 29.87 -12.12 -0.23
C VAL A 192 30.82 -10.96 -0.52
N PRO A 193 30.33 -9.70 -0.63
CA PRO A 193 31.19 -8.53 -0.71
C PRO A 193 31.91 -8.30 0.61
N TYR A 194 33.18 -7.90 0.55
CA TYR A 194 33.98 -7.48 1.70
C TYR A 194 34.45 -6.05 1.51
N ALA A 195 34.44 -5.24 2.57
CA ALA A 195 34.85 -3.86 2.51
C ALA A 195 35.46 -3.35 3.83
N GLY A 196 36.34 -2.36 3.70
CA GLY A 196 36.85 -1.54 4.80
C GLY A 196 38.18 -1.98 5.38
N ALA A 197 38.62 -1.21 6.37
CA ALA A 197 39.77 -1.46 7.22
C ALA A 197 39.32 -1.16 8.64
N LEU A 198 38.55 -2.09 9.20
CA LEU A 198 37.74 -1.90 10.40
C LEU A 198 37.97 -3.04 11.39
N SER A 199 37.77 -2.75 12.68
CA SER A 199 37.53 -3.75 13.73
C SER A 199 36.34 -3.32 14.60
N PRO A 200 35.10 -3.44 14.09
CA PRO A 200 33.92 -2.96 14.78
C PRO A 200 33.72 -3.55 16.18
N ASP A 201 34.18 -4.78 16.38
CA ASP A 201 34.15 -5.52 17.62
C ASP A 201 35.31 -5.19 18.60
N GLY A 202 36.27 -4.36 18.19
CA GLY A 202 37.34 -3.81 19.03
C GLY A 202 38.65 -4.60 19.06
N HIS A 203 38.80 -5.62 18.22
CA HIS A 203 39.98 -6.49 18.21
C HIS A 203 40.99 -6.03 17.13
N PRO A 204 42.20 -5.58 17.51
CA PRO A 204 43.22 -5.14 16.54
C PRO A 204 43.64 -6.24 15.55
N GLU A 205 43.65 -7.49 15.99
CA GLU A 205 43.93 -8.68 15.18
C GLU A 205 42.73 -9.12 14.31
N HIS A 206 41.63 -8.38 14.35
CA HIS A 206 40.47 -8.50 13.46
C HIS A 206 40.32 -7.26 12.56
N HIS A 207 41.32 -6.37 12.54
CA HIS A 207 41.28 -5.14 11.76
C HIS A 207 41.49 -5.41 10.26
N GLY A 208 40.45 -5.20 9.45
CA GLY A 208 40.47 -5.51 8.03
C GLY A 208 39.14 -5.29 7.33
N ALA A 209 38.94 -5.94 6.18
CA ALA A 209 37.65 -5.94 5.49
C ALA A 209 36.65 -6.85 6.19
N TRP A 210 35.39 -6.41 6.25
CA TRP A 210 34.27 -7.16 6.82
C TRP A 210 33.21 -7.42 5.75
N SER A 211 32.41 -8.45 5.93
CA SER A 211 31.25 -8.74 5.08
C SER A 211 30.30 -7.52 4.98
N CYS A 212 29.84 -7.19 3.76
CA CYS A 212 29.20 -5.91 3.43
C CYS A 212 28.00 -6.04 2.48
N ASP A 213 26.91 -6.69 2.90
CA ASP A 213 25.73 -6.86 2.03
C ASP A 213 25.08 -5.54 1.57
N GLY A 214 25.27 -4.45 2.33
CA GLY A 214 24.82 -3.12 1.91
C GLY A 214 25.44 -2.64 0.59
N TYR A 215 26.58 -3.21 0.16
CA TYR A 215 27.17 -3.00 -1.16
C TYR A 215 26.18 -3.31 -2.30
N TYR A 216 25.37 -4.35 -2.16
CA TYR A 216 24.36 -4.71 -3.16
C TYR A 216 23.11 -3.82 -3.10
N GLY A 217 22.86 -3.14 -1.99
CA GLY A 217 21.74 -2.22 -1.82
C GLY A 217 22.06 -0.77 -2.16
N GLU A 218 23.35 -0.44 -2.33
CA GLU A 218 23.85 0.88 -2.66
C GLU A 218 24.06 0.98 -4.19
N MET A 219 23.53 2.01 -4.83
CA MET A 219 23.41 2.09 -6.29
C MET A 219 24.31 3.15 -6.93
N ASN A 220 24.69 4.18 -6.18
CA ASN A 220 25.19 5.44 -6.71
C ASN A 220 26.64 5.76 -6.32
N GLY A 221 27.13 5.15 -5.25
CA GLY A 221 28.41 5.44 -4.63
C GLY A 221 29.58 4.79 -5.36
N THR A 222 30.74 5.42 -5.24
CA THR A 222 31.99 4.89 -5.79
C THR A 222 32.64 3.95 -4.78
N TRP A 223 32.89 2.73 -5.21
CA TRP A 223 33.60 1.72 -4.45
C TRP A 223 34.95 1.45 -5.12
N THR A 224 36.03 1.52 -4.35
CA THR A 224 37.40 1.39 -4.85
C THR A 224 38.10 0.21 -4.21
N ASP A 225 39.11 -0.33 -4.88
CA ASP A 225 39.99 -1.40 -4.39
C ASP A 225 41.43 -1.03 -4.80
N ASN A 226 41.93 0.08 -4.24
CA ASN A 226 43.17 0.69 -4.71
C ASN A 226 44.09 1.18 -3.58
N THR A 227 43.60 1.32 -2.34
CA THR A 227 44.29 2.15 -1.33
C THR A 227 44.49 1.49 0.02
N VAL A 228 43.56 0.66 0.49
CA VAL A 228 43.69 -0.05 1.75
C VAL A 228 44.76 -1.13 1.63
N ASN A 229 45.61 -1.24 2.66
CA ASN A 229 46.63 -2.29 2.76
C ASN A 229 46.71 -2.79 4.21
N ALA A 230 45.67 -3.54 4.61
CA ALA A 230 45.51 -4.14 5.93
C ALA A 230 45.71 -5.66 5.84
N THR A 231 46.85 -6.14 6.34
CA THR A 231 47.21 -7.58 6.34
C THR A 231 47.43 -8.15 7.74
N GLY A 232 47.16 -7.34 8.77
CA GLY A 232 47.40 -7.69 10.18
C GLY A 232 46.33 -8.58 10.80
N ALA A 233 45.19 -8.78 10.14
CA ALA A 233 44.13 -9.61 10.66
C ALA A 233 44.54 -11.09 10.72
N MET A 234 44.05 -11.82 11.72
CA MET A 234 44.36 -13.24 11.92
C MET A 234 43.81 -14.14 10.82
N ASP A 235 42.67 -13.77 10.23
CA ASP A 235 42.06 -14.48 9.10
C ASP A 235 42.31 -13.70 7.80
N ALA A 236 42.79 -14.41 6.77
CA ALA A 236 43.07 -13.84 5.46
C ALA A 236 41.81 -13.31 4.76
N ARG A 237 40.61 -13.77 5.14
CA ARG A 237 39.34 -13.16 4.65
C ARG A 237 39.25 -11.68 5.01
N ASN A 238 39.78 -11.27 6.16
CA ASN A 238 39.76 -9.87 6.55
C ASN A 238 40.95 -9.07 5.99
N HIS A 239 41.94 -9.71 5.34
CA HIS A 239 42.99 -8.93 4.66
C HIS A 239 42.37 -8.09 3.55
N ASN A 240 42.80 -6.83 3.41
CA ASN A 240 42.34 -5.93 2.35
C ASN A 240 43.55 -5.24 1.75
N VAL A 241 43.90 -5.60 0.52
CA VAL A 241 45.05 -5.06 -0.21
C VAL A 241 44.64 -4.66 -1.62
N PRO A 242 45.33 -3.70 -2.26
CA PRO A 242 44.89 -3.19 -3.55
C PRO A 242 44.81 -4.27 -4.63
N GLY A 243 43.64 -4.40 -5.26
CA GLY A 243 43.35 -5.34 -6.34
C GLY A 243 42.96 -6.75 -5.89
N ASP A 244 42.61 -6.95 -4.62
CA ASP A 244 42.19 -8.26 -4.10
C ASP A 244 40.68 -8.55 -4.25
N GLY A 245 39.91 -7.59 -4.77
CA GLY A 245 38.47 -7.67 -4.98
C GLY A 245 37.64 -7.24 -3.77
N LYS A 246 38.27 -6.72 -2.71
CA LYS A 246 37.61 -6.16 -1.51
C LYS A 246 37.72 -4.65 -1.54
N PHE A 247 36.71 -3.97 -1.01
CA PHE A 247 36.60 -2.53 -1.20
C PHE A 247 37.28 -1.74 -0.07
N ASP A 248 37.79 -0.55 -0.39
CA ASP A 248 38.49 0.33 0.55
C ASP A 248 37.54 0.93 1.61
N GLN A 249 36.26 1.07 1.28
CA GLN A 249 35.29 1.85 2.05
C GLN A 249 34.92 1.18 3.38
N SER A 250 35.12 1.92 4.48
CA SER A 250 34.71 1.53 5.84
C SER A 250 33.32 2.06 6.23
N ASP A 251 32.82 3.04 5.48
CA ASP A 251 31.48 3.61 5.59
C ASP A 251 30.82 3.55 4.22
N PHE A 252 29.50 3.46 4.16
CA PHE A 252 28.80 3.53 2.87
C PHE A 252 29.13 4.85 2.15
N PRO A 253 29.57 4.82 0.88
CA PRO A 253 30.01 6.02 0.15
C PRO A 253 28.85 6.99 -0.18
N SER A 254 27.62 6.49 -0.14
CA SER A 254 26.35 7.23 -0.25
C SER A 254 25.26 6.51 0.51
N SER A 255 24.04 7.06 0.50
CA SER A 255 22.88 6.36 1.05
C SER A 255 22.67 5.02 0.36
N VAL A 256 22.29 4.00 1.13
CA VAL A 256 21.83 2.71 0.60
C VAL A 256 20.39 2.89 0.12
N GLU A 257 20.08 2.53 -1.13
CA GLU A 257 18.75 2.71 -1.73
C GLU A 257 17.79 1.56 -1.39
N LEU A 258 18.30 0.34 -1.20
CA LEU A 258 17.47 -0.85 -0.99
C LEU A 258 17.46 -1.36 0.45
N GLN A 259 16.33 -1.94 0.83
CA GLN A 259 16.20 -2.74 2.04
C GLN A 259 16.83 -4.12 1.80
N VAL A 260 17.99 -4.38 2.39
CA VAL A 260 18.76 -5.62 2.16
C VAL A 260 18.61 -6.60 3.32
N GLY A 261 18.38 -7.88 3.01
CA GLY A 261 18.47 -8.99 3.96
C GLY A 261 19.00 -10.27 3.30
N ARG A 262 19.65 -11.14 4.08
CA ARG A 262 20.27 -12.39 3.60
C ARG A 262 19.91 -13.58 4.47
N VAL A 263 19.61 -14.71 3.84
CA VAL A 263 19.54 -16.03 4.49
C VAL A 263 20.59 -16.92 3.87
N ASP A 264 21.61 -17.26 4.63
CA ASP A 264 22.77 -18.02 4.17
C ASP A 264 23.19 -19.01 5.26
N PHE A 265 23.22 -20.30 4.94
CA PHE A 265 23.64 -21.36 5.86
C PHE A 265 24.87 -22.12 5.37
N ALA A 266 25.66 -21.50 4.50
CA ALA A 266 26.93 -22.05 4.06
C ALA A 266 27.83 -22.31 5.27
N ASN A 267 28.43 -23.50 5.27
CA ASN A 267 29.44 -23.90 6.24
C ASN A 267 28.96 -23.86 7.70
N MET A 268 27.76 -24.39 7.96
CA MET A 268 27.17 -24.55 9.30
C MET A 268 27.13 -26.02 9.79
N PRO A 269 28.26 -26.77 9.82
CA PRO A 269 28.26 -28.21 10.14
C PRO A 269 27.76 -28.56 11.54
N ALA A 270 27.71 -27.61 12.49
CA ALA A 270 27.15 -27.83 13.82
C ALA A 270 25.68 -28.28 13.81
N PHE A 271 24.92 -27.91 12.77
CA PHE A 271 23.51 -28.29 12.60
C PHE A 271 23.31 -29.68 11.97
N GLN A 272 24.40 -30.36 11.59
CA GLN A 272 24.37 -31.70 10.98
C GLN A 272 23.40 -31.83 9.79
N SER A 273 23.12 -30.72 9.12
CA SER A 273 22.20 -30.59 7.98
C SER A 273 22.93 -29.89 6.84
N SER A 274 22.54 -30.15 5.60
CA SER A 274 23.08 -29.42 4.45
C SER A 274 22.54 -27.98 4.42
N GLU A 275 23.25 -27.06 3.76
CA GLU A 275 22.75 -25.70 3.53
C GLU A 275 21.36 -25.73 2.88
N LEU A 276 21.16 -26.62 1.90
CA LEU A 276 19.89 -26.77 1.19
C LEU A 276 18.74 -27.14 2.14
N GLU A 277 18.95 -28.06 3.08
CA GLU A 277 17.92 -28.42 4.07
C GLU A 277 17.66 -27.28 5.07
N LEU A 278 18.70 -26.56 5.49
CA LEU A 278 18.56 -25.42 6.40
C LEU A 278 17.79 -24.26 5.74
N VAL A 279 18.09 -23.95 4.47
CA VAL A 279 17.33 -22.94 3.72
C VAL A 279 15.88 -23.40 3.51
N ARG A 280 15.64 -24.66 3.16
CA ARG A 280 14.27 -25.21 3.06
C ARG A 280 13.49 -25.05 4.36
N ALA A 281 14.10 -25.42 5.48
CA ALA A 281 13.49 -25.31 6.81
C ALA A 281 13.20 -23.86 7.17
N TYR A 282 14.13 -22.95 6.91
CA TYR A 282 13.93 -21.52 7.11
C TYR A 282 12.78 -20.96 6.27
N LEU A 283 12.73 -21.27 4.96
CA LEU A 283 11.67 -20.76 4.08
C LEU A 283 10.28 -21.28 4.51
N SER A 284 10.19 -22.55 4.90
CA SER A 284 8.96 -23.14 5.45
C SER A 284 8.53 -22.45 6.75
N LYS A 285 9.49 -22.15 7.63
CA LYS A 285 9.26 -21.42 8.89
C LYS A 285 8.80 -19.98 8.65
N ALA A 286 9.44 -19.27 7.73
CA ALA A 286 9.07 -17.90 7.35
C ALA A 286 7.66 -17.86 6.74
N HIS A 287 7.33 -18.82 5.87
CA HIS A 287 5.97 -19.00 5.34
C HIS A 287 4.96 -19.23 6.47
N ALA A 288 5.23 -20.17 7.39
CA ALA A 288 4.36 -20.47 8.52
C ALA A 288 4.08 -19.23 9.39
N PHE A 289 5.10 -18.40 9.62
CA PHE A 289 4.94 -17.12 10.33
C PHE A 289 4.06 -16.13 9.56
N LYS A 290 4.31 -15.93 8.25
CA LYS A 290 3.53 -15.02 7.39
C LYS A 290 2.07 -15.44 7.25
N MET A 291 1.82 -16.75 7.20
CA MET A 291 0.50 -17.36 7.20
C MET A 291 -0.15 -17.37 8.59
N ARG A 292 0.57 -16.91 9.63
CA ARG A 292 0.13 -16.87 11.02
C ARG A 292 -0.25 -18.26 11.57
N GLN A 293 0.46 -19.30 11.14
CA GLN A 293 0.28 -20.68 11.61
C GLN A 293 0.84 -20.88 13.03
N PHE A 294 1.82 -20.07 13.42
CA PHE A 294 2.21 -19.88 14.82
C PHE A 294 2.20 -18.39 15.17
N ILE A 295 2.00 -18.09 16.46
CA ILE A 295 1.91 -16.71 16.96
C ILE A 295 2.84 -16.61 18.17
N PRO A 296 3.97 -15.89 18.08
CA PRO A 296 4.85 -15.70 19.22
C PRO A 296 4.16 -14.86 20.31
N GLN A 297 4.54 -15.07 21.56
CA GLN A 297 4.11 -14.21 22.65
C GLN A 297 4.67 -12.79 22.45
N ALA A 298 3.81 -11.78 22.54
CA ALA A 298 4.18 -10.37 22.45
C ALA A 298 4.92 -9.88 23.71
N ARG A 299 6.09 -10.47 23.97
CA ARG A 299 7.01 -10.16 25.05
C ARG A 299 8.44 -10.12 24.54
N GLY A 300 9.29 -9.41 25.27
CA GLY A 300 10.69 -9.21 24.95
C GLY A 300 11.61 -9.74 26.02
N LEU A 301 12.84 -10.09 25.65
CA LEU A 301 13.90 -10.45 26.59
C LEU A 301 15.16 -9.64 26.30
N VAL A 302 15.74 -9.04 27.34
CA VAL A 302 17.02 -8.31 27.27
C VAL A 302 18.01 -8.95 28.23
N PHE A 303 19.10 -9.47 27.69
CA PHE A 303 20.18 -10.11 28.44
C PHE A 303 21.51 -9.36 28.20
N ASP A 304 21.83 -8.41 29.07
CA ASP A 304 23.01 -7.53 28.95
C ASP A 304 24.20 -8.06 29.78
N ASN A 305 24.91 -9.07 29.28
CA ASN A 305 26.16 -9.58 29.89
C ASN A 305 27.41 -8.73 29.53
N LEU A 306 27.20 -7.53 28.99
CA LEU A 306 28.24 -6.52 28.77
C LEU A 306 27.97 -5.22 29.52
N GLN A 307 27.06 -5.23 30.52
CA GLN A 307 26.67 -4.04 31.30
C GLN A 307 27.83 -3.34 32.05
N TRP A 308 28.99 -4.00 32.16
CA TRP A 308 30.21 -3.47 32.75
C TRP A 308 31.00 -2.55 31.79
N VAL A 309 30.69 -2.60 30.49
CA VAL A 309 31.26 -1.68 29.49
C VAL A 309 30.58 -0.32 29.65
N ALA A 310 31.38 0.76 29.65
CA ALA A 310 30.83 2.12 29.76
C ALA A 310 29.98 2.50 28.53
N ASN A 311 30.29 1.94 27.36
CA ASN A 311 29.49 2.07 26.16
C ASN A 311 28.15 1.32 26.32
N PRO A 312 27.01 1.98 26.10
CA PRO A 312 25.67 1.41 26.29
C PRO A 312 25.25 0.47 25.15
N LEU A 313 25.92 -0.68 25.02
CA LEU A 313 25.71 -1.63 23.92
C LEU A 313 24.25 -2.11 23.82
N ALA A 314 23.63 -2.45 24.96
CA ALA A 314 22.23 -2.88 25.01
C ALA A 314 21.22 -1.72 24.96
N GLY A 315 21.67 -0.46 24.85
CA GLY A 315 20.78 0.70 24.72
C GLY A 315 19.83 0.60 23.53
N SER A 316 20.30 0.00 22.43
CA SER A 316 19.47 -0.35 21.27
C SER A 316 18.30 -1.26 21.65
N ALA A 317 18.54 -2.28 22.48
CA ALA A 317 17.52 -3.22 22.93
C ALA A 317 16.48 -2.56 23.82
N TYR A 318 16.91 -1.82 24.85
CA TYR A 318 15.99 -1.13 25.76
C TYR A 318 15.08 -0.15 25.02
N ARG A 319 15.57 0.56 24.00
CA ARG A 319 14.73 1.45 23.19
C ARG A 319 13.76 0.71 22.28
N ASN A 320 14.24 -0.30 21.55
CA ASN A 320 13.41 -1.00 20.56
C ASN A 320 12.41 -1.95 21.21
N VAL A 321 12.90 -2.88 22.04
CA VAL A 321 12.08 -3.98 22.56
C VAL A 321 10.93 -3.44 23.41
N SER A 322 11.20 -2.47 24.27
CA SER A 322 10.16 -1.84 25.10
C SER A 322 9.10 -1.10 24.27
N ALA A 323 9.51 -0.39 23.21
CA ALA A 323 8.56 0.28 22.32
C ALA A 323 7.68 -0.72 21.58
N LEU A 324 8.26 -1.84 21.12
CA LEU A 324 7.59 -2.81 20.27
C LEU A 324 6.65 -3.75 21.03
N VAL A 325 7.03 -4.19 22.25
CA VAL A 325 6.22 -5.15 23.04
C VAL A 325 5.59 -4.53 24.29
N GLY A 326 5.95 -3.30 24.65
CA GLY A 326 5.60 -2.65 25.90
C GLY A 326 6.61 -2.95 27.00
N ALA A 327 7.06 -1.92 27.71
CA ALA A 327 8.08 -2.03 28.78
C ALA A 327 7.70 -3.05 29.87
N THR A 328 6.42 -3.19 30.19
CA THR A 328 5.93 -4.19 31.18
C THR A 328 6.03 -5.63 30.70
N ASN A 329 6.18 -5.85 29.39
CA ASN A 329 6.34 -7.16 28.78
C ASN A 329 7.81 -7.47 28.45
N VAL A 330 8.76 -6.68 28.97
CA VAL A 330 10.19 -6.93 28.80
C VAL A 330 10.75 -7.60 30.04
N THR A 331 11.32 -8.79 29.86
CA THR A 331 12.13 -9.44 30.88
C THR A 331 13.56 -8.90 30.81
N ASN A 332 13.97 -8.17 31.85
CA ASN A 332 15.36 -7.76 32.03
C ASN A 332 16.09 -8.82 32.87
N CYS A 333 16.92 -9.63 32.23
CA CYS A 333 17.59 -10.75 32.87
C CYS A 333 18.79 -10.30 33.71
N TYR A 334 18.98 -10.94 34.88
CA TYR A 334 20.20 -10.77 35.66
C TYR A 334 21.34 -11.59 35.02
N PRO A 335 22.34 -10.95 34.38
CA PRO A 335 23.29 -11.63 33.51
C PRO A 335 24.35 -12.44 34.27
N TYR A 336 24.40 -12.38 35.60
CA TYR A 336 25.26 -13.23 36.44
C TYR A 336 24.53 -14.47 36.97
N GLY A 337 23.31 -14.74 36.48
CA GLY A 337 22.52 -15.92 36.79
C GLY A 337 22.72 -17.04 35.76
N GLN A 338 21.61 -17.69 35.40
CA GLN A 338 21.59 -18.72 34.35
C GLN A 338 21.97 -18.12 32.97
N PRO A 339 22.50 -18.91 32.02
CA PRO A 339 22.83 -18.43 30.69
C PRO A 339 21.57 -18.04 29.90
N PHE A 340 21.71 -17.14 28.93
CA PHE A 340 20.63 -16.71 28.03
C PHE A 340 19.86 -17.88 27.42
N SER A 341 20.57 -18.93 26.96
CA SER A 341 19.98 -20.12 26.35
C SER A 341 18.87 -20.75 27.19
N SER A 342 19.03 -20.76 28.52
CA SER A 342 18.02 -21.31 29.46
C SER A 342 16.71 -20.52 29.50
N PHE A 343 16.72 -19.25 29.08
CA PHE A 343 15.53 -18.39 29.09
C PHE A 343 14.75 -18.46 27.78
N VAL A 344 15.33 -19.00 26.71
CA VAL A 344 14.78 -18.97 25.35
C VAL A 344 14.51 -20.35 24.77
N ASP A 345 15.14 -21.41 25.29
CA ASP A 345 14.89 -22.80 24.89
C ASP A 345 13.48 -23.27 25.29
N GLY A 346 12.69 -23.71 24.31
CA GLY A 346 11.30 -24.13 24.49
C GLY A 346 10.38 -23.00 24.99
N GLN A 347 10.75 -21.74 24.73
CA GLN A 347 10.00 -20.55 25.12
C GLN A 347 9.46 -19.82 23.89
N SER A 348 8.70 -18.75 24.10
CA SER A 348 8.20 -17.90 23.00
C SER A 348 8.45 -16.43 23.30
N TYR A 349 9.18 -15.76 22.41
CA TYR A 349 9.48 -14.33 22.47
C TYR A 349 9.37 -13.72 21.09
N LEU A 350 8.73 -12.56 21.01
CA LEU A 350 8.70 -11.79 19.79
C LEU A 350 10.06 -11.13 19.53
N TRP A 351 10.69 -10.60 20.58
CA TRP A 351 12.01 -9.96 20.49
C TRP A 351 12.96 -10.51 21.53
N THR A 352 14.20 -10.78 21.12
CA THR A 352 15.28 -11.07 22.06
C THR A 352 16.50 -10.18 21.80
N TYR A 353 17.18 -9.84 22.88
CA TYR A 353 18.51 -9.25 22.85
C TYR A 353 19.44 -10.02 23.77
N SER A 354 20.66 -10.29 23.28
CA SER A 354 21.73 -10.82 24.12
C SER A 354 23.06 -10.13 23.82
N SER A 355 23.89 -9.93 24.83
CA SER A 355 25.25 -9.43 24.62
C SER A 355 26.25 -10.13 25.50
N GLY A 356 27.36 -10.60 24.94
CA GLY A 356 28.46 -11.25 25.66
C GLY A 356 29.71 -11.30 24.81
N GLY A 357 30.89 -11.14 25.43
CA GLY A 357 32.16 -11.35 24.72
C GLY A 357 32.24 -12.78 24.20
N GLY A 358 32.89 -13.02 23.07
CA GLY A 358 32.74 -14.31 22.40
C GLY A 358 33.85 -14.62 21.40
N TRP A 359 33.49 -15.45 20.43
CA TRP A 359 34.29 -15.84 19.28
C TRP A 359 33.36 -16.01 18.08
N TRP A 360 33.87 -16.54 16.97
CA TRP A 360 33.09 -16.79 15.75
C TRP A 360 31.85 -17.67 15.96
N ASP A 361 31.90 -18.65 16.88
CA ASP A 361 30.87 -19.69 17.06
C ASP A 361 30.21 -19.69 18.45
N ASN A 362 30.50 -18.68 19.29
CA ASN A 362 29.95 -18.61 20.64
C ASN A 362 29.96 -17.20 21.24
N ALA A 363 29.14 -17.02 22.28
CA ALA A 363 29.19 -15.86 23.15
C ALA A 363 29.04 -16.26 24.63
N ASN A 364 29.88 -15.67 25.48
CA ASN A 364 29.99 -15.97 26.90
C ASN A 364 28.68 -15.70 27.64
N ASN A 365 28.24 -16.71 28.40
CA ASN A 365 26.96 -16.76 29.10
C ASN A 365 25.72 -16.59 28.20
N ILE A 366 25.90 -16.68 26.88
CA ILE A 366 24.81 -16.64 25.91
C ILE A 366 24.55 -18.04 25.37
N GLY A 367 25.55 -18.63 24.70
CA GLY A 367 25.45 -19.94 24.07
C GLY A 367 26.55 -20.18 23.04
N THR A 368 26.42 -21.29 22.31
CA THR A 368 27.28 -21.69 21.18
C THR A 368 26.41 -22.03 19.98
N THR A 369 26.98 -22.03 18.77
CA THR A 369 26.28 -22.44 17.55
C THR A 369 25.76 -23.88 17.65
N SER A 370 26.54 -24.81 18.24
CA SER A 370 26.07 -26.17 18.53
C SER A 370 24.93 -26.21 19.55
N GLY A 371 24.90 -25.28 20.51
CA GLY A 371 23.79 -25.11 21.44
C GLY A 371 22.50 -24.75 20.72
N TYR A 372 22.56 -23.77 19.80
CA TYR A 372 21.43 -23.41 18.93
C TYR A 372 20.94 -24.58 18.07
N ALA A 373 21.86 -25.40 17.56
CA ALA A 373 21.49 -26.59 16.79
C ALA A 373 20.73 -27.65 17.61
N SER A 374 20.89 -27.66 18.94
CA SER A 374 20.23 -28.61 19.84
C SER A 374 18.98 -28.08 20.53
N MET A 375 18.73 -26.77 20.46
CA MET A 375 17.68 -26.10 21.24
C MET A 375 16.43 -25.83 20.41
N ASP A 376 15.29 -25.74 21.08
CA ASP A 376 14.06 -25.19 20.50
C ASP A 376 14.05 -23.67 20.72
N PHE A 377 14.81 -22.94 19.89
CA PHE A 377 15.06 -21.52 20.12
C PHE A 377 13.79 -20.67 19.92
N GLY A 378 13.31 -20.05 21.00
CA GLY A 378 12.02 -19.35 21.03
C GLY A 378 11.97 -17.88 20.58
N GLY A 379 13.08 -17.32 20.06
CA GLY A 379 13.17 -15.89 19.72
C GLY A 379 12.93 -15.62 18.24
N VAL A 380 11.90 -14.85 17.87
CA VAL A 380 11.57 -14.59 16.46
C VAL A 380 12.48 -13.51 15.83
N PHE A 381 12.52 -12.32 16.42
CA PHE A 381 13.37 -11.20 15.99
C PHE A 381 14.50 -10.99 16.99
N ASN A 382 15.74 -11.15 16.55
CA ASN A 382 16.88 -11.28 17.46
C ASN A 382 17.94 -10.22 17.19
N MET A 383 18.46 -9.66 18.27
CA MET A 383 19.60 -8.77 18.27
C MET A 383 20.69 -9.37 19.15
N SER A 384 21.93 -9.34 18.72
CA SER A 384 23.05 -9.80 19.53
C SER A 384 24.26 -8.88 19.44
N MET A 385 25.13 -8.89 20.45
CA MET A 385 26.39 -8.14 20.46
C MET A 385 27.48 -8.97 21.09
N GLY A 386 28.66 -8.98 20.48
CA GLY A 386 29.81 -9.72 21.00
C GLY A 386 30.99 -9.71 20.05
N SER A 387 32.03 -10.46 20.41
CA SER A 387 33.30 -10.47 19.69
C SER A 387 33.24 -11.38 18.45
N TYR A 388 33.87 -10.96 17.35
CA TYR A 388 34.11 -11.69 16.09
C TYR A 388 32.88 -12.05 15.25
N PHE A 389 31.84 -12.70 15.82
CA PHE A 389 30.69 -13.22 15.05
C PHE A 389 29.83 -12.18 14.33
N GLY A 390 30.11 -10.88 14.49
CA GLY A 390 29.52 -9.85 13.65
C GLY A 390 29.96 -9.94 12.19
N ASP A 391 31.17 -10.45 11.92
CA ASP A 391 31.64 -10.81 10.58
C ASP A 391 31.17 -12.25 10.27
N TRP A 392 29.95 -12.33 9.74
CA TRP A 392 29.12 -13.54 9.75
C TRP A 392 29.55 -14.61 8.75
N ASP A 393 30.41 -14.28 7.79
CA ASP A 393 30.83 -15.17 6.70
C ASP A 393 31.97 -16.12 7.14
N VAL A 394 31.68 -16.91 8.18
CA VAL A 394 32.60 -17.87 8.82
C VAL A 394 31.94 -19.20 9.15
N THR A 395 32.75 -20.25 9.31
CA THR A 395 32.27 -21.58 9.75
C THR A 395 31.50 -21.49 11.06
N ASN A 396 30.30 -22.10 11.12
CA ASN A 396 29.46 -22.14 12.33
C ASN A 396 29.22 -20.77 12.96
N ASP A 397 29.07 -19.74 12.13
CA ASP A 397 28.87 -18.37 12.61
C ASP A 397 27.71 -18.27 13.63
N PHE A 398 28.00 -17.60 14.73
CA PHE A 398 27.07 -17.43 15.84
C PHE A 398 25.94 -16.44 15.52
N LEU A 399 26.16 -15.45 14.63
CA LEU A 399 25.10 -14.51 14.25
C LEU A 399 24.01 -15.17 13.39
N ARG A 400 24.39 -16.14 12.55
CA ARG A 400 23.50 -16.92 11.68
C ARG A 400 22.78 -18.05 12.42
N ALA A 401 23.36 -18.55 13.53
CA ALA A 401 22.81 -19.67 14.29
C ALA A 401 21.33 -19.51 14.72
N PRO A 402 20.84 -18.34 15.21
CA PRO A 402 19.46 -18.17 15.63
C PRO A 402 18.44 -18.42 14.52
N ILE A 403 18.76 -18.12 13.26
CA ILE A 403 17.82 -18.27 12.14
C ILE A 403 17.83 -19.69 11.54
N ALA A 404 18.84 -20.50 11.83
CA ALA A 404 18.98 -21.87 11.33
C ALA A 404 18.05 -22.90 12.00
N GLY A 405 17.49 -22.60 13.18
CA GLY A 405 16.64 -23.51 13.95
C GLY A 405 15.56 -22.78 14.76
N GLY A 406 14.74 -23.54 15.50
CA GLY A 406 13.65 -23.00 16.33
C GLY A 406 12.73 -22.02 15.59
N ASP A 407 12.24 -21.00 16.29
CA ASP A 407 11.37 -19.92 15.80
C ASP A 407 12.11 -18.72 15.18
N GLY A 408 13.45 -18.75 15.14
CA GLY A 408 14.24 -17.58 14.71
C GLY A 408 14.07 -17.22 13.25
N LEU A 409 13.69 -15.98 12.98
CA LEU A 409 13.48 -15.45 11.63
C LEU A 409 14.48 -14.38 11.24
N THR A 410 14.97 -13.60 12.21
CA THR A 410 16.00 -12.59 11.93
C THR A 410 17.04 -12.51 13.05
N SER A 411 18.24 -12.08 12.68
CA SER A 411 19.35 -11.85 13.59
C SER A 411 20.20 -10.68 13.09
N VAL A 412 20.59 -9.77 13.98
CA VAL A 412 21.48 -8.64 13.66
C VAL A 412 22.52 -8.43 14.75
N TRP A 413 23.72 -8.04 14.34
CA TRP A 413 24.75 -7.60 15.27
C TRP A 413 24.47 -6.14 15.68
N SER A 414 23.87 -5.95 16.85
CA SER A 414 23.35 -4.67 17.33
C SER A 414 24.00 -4.21 18.63
N GLY A 415 24.63 -3.05 18.55
CA GLY A 415 25.34 -2.45 19.67
C GLY A 415 26.27 -1.37 19.17
N MET A 416 26.97 -1.64 18.07
CA MET A 416 27.93 -0.73 17.44
C MET A 416 27.91 -0.79 15.89
N PRO A 417 27.05 0.00 15.21
CA PRO A 417 26.12 0.97 15.78
C PRO A 417 24.86 0.32 16.36
N HIS A 418 24.02 1.15 16.99
CA HIS A 418 22.69 0.75 17.40
C HIS A 418 21.74 0.62 16.19
N TRP A 419 20.83 -0.34 16.28
CA TRP A 419 19.74 -0.52 15.31
C TRP A 419 18.44 0.16 15.76
N TYR A 420 17.57 0.49 14.80
CA TYR A 420 16.34 1.25 15.03
C TYR A 420 15.13 0.57 14.37
N PHE A 421 14.36 -0.17 15.17
CA PHE A 421 13.24 -1.03 14.77
C PHE A 421 11.87 -0.47 15.12
N GLN A 422 11.77 0.73 15.69
CA GLN A 422 10.49 1.32 16.16
C GLN A 422 9.39 1.34 15.08
N HIS A 423 9.77 1.41 13.81
CA HIS A 423 8.86 1.44 12.67
C HIS A 423 7.97 0.19 12.60
N MET A 424 8.51 -0.98 13.00
CA MET A 424 7.78 -2.24 12.98
C MET A 424 6.54 -2.24 13.90
N GLY A 425 6.51 -1.35 14.91
CA GLY A 425 5.35 -1.15 15.78
C GLY A 425 4.11 -0.61 15.05
N MET A 426 4.31 0.04 13.90
CA MET A 426 3.27 0.56 13.01
C MET A 426 3.13 -0.24 11.70
N GLY A 427 3.57 -1.49 11.69
CA GLY A 427 3.33 -2.42 10.58
C GLY A 427 4.33 -2.33 9.43
N ASP A 428 5.40 -1.53 9.57
CA ASP A 428 6.53 -1.59 8.65
C ASP A 428 7.25 -2.94 8.74
N ASN A 429 7.89 -3.32 7.63
CA ASN A 429 8.73 -4.51 7.60
C ASN A 429 10.10 -4.22 8.24
N ILE A 430 10.82 -5.28 8.61
CA ILE A 430 12.14 -5.17 9.23
C ILE A 430 13.18 -4.60 8.26
N GLY A 431 13.06 -4.86 6.96
CA GLY A 431 13.94 -4.32 5.93
C GLY A 431 13.95 -2.79 5.91
N TYR A 432 12.80 -2.14 6.12
CA TYR A 432 12.70 -0.69 6.25
C TYR A 432 13.49 -0.18 7.46
N SER A 433 13.46 -0.90 8.57
CA SER A 433 14.22 -0.55 9.78
C SER A 433 15.72 -0.78 9.60
N ALA A 434 16.11 -1.83 8.89
CA ALA A 434 17.50 -2.08 8.50
C ALA A 434 18.02 -0.97 7.59
N TRP A 435 17.27 -0.61 6.55
CA TRP A 435 17.57 0.49 5.64
C TRP A 435 17.69 1.84 6.37
N ALA A 436 16.76 2.13 7.30
CA ALA A 436 16.82 3.33 8.11
C ALA A 436 18.05 3.35 9.03
N THR A 437 18.47 2.19 9.54
CA THR A 437 19.68 2.03 10.36
C THR A 437 20.95 2.27 9.53
N MET A 438 21.07 1.63 8.36
CA MET A 438 22.22 1.79 7.46
C MET A 438 22.40 3.23 6.99
N ASN A 439 21.30 3.97 6.81
CA ASN A 439 21.31 5.36 6.40
C ASN A 439 21.35 6.37 7.56
N ASN A 440 21.43 5.92 8.82
CA ASN A 440 21.35 6.81 9.96
C ASN A 440 22.66 7.58 10.20
N GLN A 441 22.72 8.83 9.72
CA GLN A 441 23.89 9.71 9.93
C GLN A 441 23.77 10.65 11.12
N THR A 442 22.58 11.18 11.41
CA THR A 442 22.33 12.05 12.60
C THR A 442 20.92 11.94 13.16
N LEU A 443 20.01 11.25 12.46
CA LEU A 443 18.58 11.31 12.72
C LEU A 443 18.24 10.63 14.04
N TYR A 444 18.70 9.40 14.23
CA TYR A 444 18.50 8.65 15.45
C TYR A 444 19.80 8.63 16.25
N THR A 445 19.70 9.13 17.48
CA THR A 445 20.75 9.23 18.48
C THR A 445 20.32 8.54 19.78
N PRO A 446 21.26 8.06 20.59
CA PRO A 446 22.71 8.07 20.37
C PRO A 446 23.14 7.08 19.32
N GLN A 447 24.12 7.51 18.53
CA GLN A 447 24.74 6.69 17.52
C GLN A 447 25.98 6.10 18.19
N ASN A 448 25.84 4.89 18.73
CA ASN A 448 26.91 4.28 19.49
C ASN A 448 27.99 3.74 18.55
N GLY A 449 28.96 4.58 18.19
CA GLY A 449 30.16 4.14 17.47
C GLY A 449 31.17 3.41 18.37
N GLY A 450 30.92 3.35 19.67
CA GLY A 450 31.84 2.84 20.69
C GLY A 450 33.28 3.31 20.47
N TRP A 451 34.22 2.38 20.42
CA TRP A 451 35.64 2.64 20.16
C TRP A 451 35.98 2.86 18.68
N GLN A 452 35.05 2.68 17.75
CA GLN A 452 35.27 2.98 16.32
C GLN A 452 35.19 4.49 16.02
N GLY A 453 34.85 5.31 17.01
CA GLY A 453 34.72 6.75 16.84
C GLY A 453 33.47 7.18 16.07
N PRO A 454 33.41 8.45 15.63
CA PRO A 454 32.22 9.01 15.02
C PRO A 454 32.13 8.69 13.51
N GLN A 455 31.50 7.57 13.17
CA GLN A 455 30.75 7.32 11.92
C GLN A 455 29.86 6.09 12.16
N TYR A 456 28.66 6.06 11.56
CA TYR A 456 27.58 5.16 12.01
C TYR A 456 26.87 4.42 10.87
N ASN A 457 27.07 4.83 9.63
CA ASN A 457 26.64 4.14 8.40
C ASN A 457 27.73 3.14 7.96
N ARG A 458 28.08 2.23 8.86
CA ARG A 458 29.21 1.30 8.69
C ARG A 458 28.86 0.13 7.77
N VAL A 459 29.84 -0.31 6.99
CA VAL A 459 29.67 -1.34 5.95
C VAL A 459 29.34 -2.73 6.49
N HIS A 460 29.70 -3.05 7.75
CA HIS A 460 29.45 -4.35 8.38
C HIS A 460 27.99 -4.58 8.79
N LEU A 461 27.12 -3.57 8.66
CA LEU A 461 25.70 -3.72 8.97
C LEU A 461 25.05 -4.72 8.03
N ALA A 462 24.52 -5.81 8.60
CA ALA A 462 23.84 -6.85 7.85
C ALA A 462 22.58 -7.34 8.60
N LEU A 463 21.50 -7.51 7.85
CA LEU A 463 20.28 -8.17 8.32
C LEU A 463 20.33 -9.64 7.90
N MET A 464 20.54 -10.55 8.86
CA MET A 464 20.31 -11.97 8.61
C MET A 464 18.80 -12.23 8.72
N GLY A 465 18.18 -12.66 7.62
CA GLY A 465 16.76 -12.97 7.52
C GLY A 465 16.03 -12.26 6.37
N ASP A 466 14.73 -12.47 6.33
CA ASP A 466 13.82 -11.97 5.29
C ASP A 466 13.47 -10.49 5.55
N PRO A 467 13.84 -9.54 4.65
CA PRO A 467 13.58 -8.12 4.84
C PRO A 467 12.08 -7.76 4.77
N SER A 468 11.21 -8.62 4.22
CA SER A 468 9.77 -8.38 4.14
C SER A 468 9.01 -8.64 5.44
N LEU A 469 9.63 -9.26 6.44
CA LEU A 469 8.93 -9.68 7.66
C LEU A 469 8.38 -8.49 8.45
N ARG A 470 7.13 -8.64 8.90
CA ARG A 470 6.41 -7.70 9.76
C ARG A 470 6.15 -8.36 11.11
N MET A 471 6.14 -7.57 12.18
CA MET A 471 6.02 -8.13 13.53
C MET A 471 4.64 -8.78 13.80
N ALA A 472 3.59 -8.30 13.15
CA ALA A 472 2.23 -8.78 13.31
C ALA A 472 1.62 -9.19 11.96
N MET A 473 1.27 -10.48 11.85
CA MET A 473 0.60 -11.05 10.68
C MET A 473 -0.90 -11.21 10.93
N VAL A 474 -1.71 -11.25 9.86
CA VAL A 474 -3.18 -11.38 9.93
C VAL A 474 -3.60 -12.72 9.31
N PRO A 475 -4.59 -13.45 9.89
CA PRO A 475 -5.06 -14.72 9.32
C PRO A 475 -5.51 -14.57 7.85
N VAL A 476 -5.05 -15.48 7.00
CA VAL A 476 -5.22 -15.44 5.55
C VAL A 476 -6.56 -16.10 5.14
N PRO A 477 -7.34 -15.51 4.23
CA PRO A 477 -8.49 -16.19 3.62
C PRO A 477 -8.03 -17.30 2.67
N SER A 478 -8.91 -18.23 2.29
CA SER A 478 -8.58 -19.31 1.35
C SER A 478 -9.59 -19.44 0.22
N ASP A 479 -9.29 -20.31 -0.75
CA ASP A 479 -10.24 -20.78 -1.77
C ASP A 479 -10.95 -19.68 -2.58
N LEU A 480 -10.25 -18.60 -2.91
CA LEU A 480 -10.82 -17.58 -3.79
C LEU A 480 -11.21 -18.19 -5.14
N GLN A 481 -12.44 -17.92 -5.54
CA GLN A 481 -12.99 -18.25 -6.85
C GLN A 481 -13.46 -16.97 -7.53
N VAL A 482 -13.26 -16.91 -8.85
CA VAL A 482 -13.72 -15.79 -9.68
C VAL A 482 -14.50 -16.33 -10.86
N GLY A 483 -15.82 -16.16 -10.80
CA GLY A 483 -16.76 -16.59 -11.82
C GLY A 483 -17.29 -15.43 -12.67
N ASN A 484 -17.91 -15.77 -13.79
CA ASN A 484 -18.64 -14.84 -14.62
C ASN A 484 -20.12 -14.82 -14.21
N ASN A 485 -20.62 -13.65 -13.79
CA ASN A 485 -22.03 -13.42 -13.54
C ASN A 485 -22.56 -12.35 -14.49
N ALA A 486 -23.17 -12.78 -15.60
CA ALA A 486 -23.74 -11.89 -16.63
C ALA A 486 -22.75 -10.81 -17.14
N GLY A 487 -21.49 -11.20 -17.37
CA GLY A 487 -20.42 -10.31 -17.85
C GLY A 487 -19.66 -9.58 -16.75
N GLN A 488 -20.04 -9.74 -15.48
CA GLN A 488 -19.36 -9.14 -14.32
C GLN A 488 -18.53 -10.18 -13.57
N ALA A 489 -17.40 -9.76 -13.01
CA ALA A 489 -16.62 -10.62 -12.14
C ALA A 489 -17.35 -10.82 -10.80
N ALA A 490 -17.61 -12.08 -10.46
CA ALA A 490 -18.20 -12.48 -9.18
C ALA A 490 -17.16 -13.24 -8.35
N PHE A 491 -16.92 -12.76 -7.14
CA PHE A 491 -15.90 -13.26 -6.24
C PHE A 491 -16.52 -14.01 -5.06
N SER A 492 -15.94 -15.14 -4.68
CA SER A 492 -16.27 -15.86 -3.44
C SER A 492 -15.03 -16.50 -2.84
N TRP A 493 -14.91 -16.54 -1.52
CA TRP A 493 -13.76 -17.15 -0.82
C TRP A 493 -14.18 -17.81 0.49
N SER A 494 -13.28 -18.60 1.06
CA SER A 494 -13.40 -19.12 2.42
C SER A 494 -12.90 -18.06 3.42
N PRO A 495 -13.59 -17.87 4.56
CA PRO A 495 -13.19 -16.88 5.56
C PRO A 495 -11.86 -17.26 6.21
N SER A 496 -11.16 -16.24 6.72
CA SER A 496 -9.91 -16.43 7.46
C SER A 496 -10.15 -17.19 8.78
N ILE A 497 -9.18 -18.01 9.19
CA ILE A 497 -9.22 -18.72 10.49
C ILE A 497 -8.82 -17.73 11.60
N GLY A 498 -9.77 -16.88 12.01
CA GLY A 498 -9.59 -15.92 13.11
C GLY A 498 -10.25 -14.57 12.83
N PRO A 499 -10.31 -13.68 13.83
CA PRO A 499 -11.03 -12.42 13.72
C PRO A 499 -10.31 -11.43 12.79
N VAL A 500 -11.06 -10.92 11.82
CA VAL A 500 -10.69 -9.88 10.84
C VAL A 500 -11.85 -8.88 10.73
N ASP A 501 -11.58 -7.65 10.29
CA ASP A 501 -12.60 -6.60 10.14
C ASP A 501 -13.29 -6.62 8.76
N GLY A 502 -12.73 -7.37 7.82
CA GLY A 502 -13.29 -7.61 6.50
C GLY A 502 -12.22 -8.01 5.50
N TYR A 503 -12.53 -7.81 4.23
CA TYR A 503 -11.70 -8.20 3.10
C TYR A 503 -11.59 -7.08 2.08
N HIS A 504 -10.41 -6.96 1.48
CA HIS A 504 -10.22 -6.15 0.29
C HIS A 504 -9.97 -7.06 -0.91
N VAL A 505 -10.61 -6.72 -2.02
CA VAL A 505 -10.44 -7.40 -3.32
C VAL A 505 -9.56 -6.53 -4.21
N TYR A 506 -8.65 -7.17 -4.94
CA TYR A 506 -7.65 -6.53 -5.80
C TYR A 506 -7.63 -7.18 -7.17
N GLU A 507 -7.39 -6.37 -8.20
CA GLU A 507 -6.87 -6.84 -9.48
C GLU A 507 -5.34 -6.93 -9.38
N VAL A 508 -4.76 -8.03 -9.88
CA VAL A 508 -3.32 -8.23 -9.95
C VAL A 508 -2.86 -7.93 -11.37
N ALA A 509 -2.10 -6.86 -11.55
CA ALA A 509 -1.60 -6.45 -12.86
C ALA A 509 -0.71 -7.54 -13.47
N GLN A 510 -0.93 -7.82 -14.76
CA GLN A 510 -0.08 -8.75 -15.51
C GLN A 510 1.34 -8.16 -15.67
N GLY A 511 2.36 -8.99 -15.47
CA GLY A 511 3.77 -8.60 -15.57
C GLY A 511 4.41 -8.29 -14.22
N ASN A 512 4.30 -7.05 -13.74
CA ASN A 512 5.02 -6.59 -12.53
C ASN A 512 4.33 -6.94 -11.19
N GLY A 513 3.12 -7.50 -11.24
CA GLY A 513 2.36 -7.89 -10.04
C GLY A 513 1.82 -6.73 -9.21
N ALA A 514 1.75 -5.51 -9.77
CA ALA A 514 1.16 -4.36 -9.09
C ALA A 514 -0.30 -4.63 -8.72
N LEU A 515 -0.72 -4.11 -7.57
CA LEU A 515 -2.04 -4.37 -7.01
C LEU A 515 -2.93 -3.14 -7.15
N VAL A 516 -4.12 -3.33 -7.72
CA VAL A 516 -5.16 -2.29 -7.80
C VAL A 516 -6.33 -2.72 -6.91
N ARG A 517 -6.56 -1.99 -5.82
CA ARG A 517 -7.67 -2.29 -4.92
C ARG A 517 -9.00 -1.93 -5.58
N LEU A 518 -9.92 -2.90 -5.65
CA LEU A 518 -11.25 -2.77 -6.27
C LEU A 518 -12.34 -2.37 -5.26
N THR A 519 -12.03 -2.44 -3.97
CA THR A 519 -12.96 -2.12 -2.87
C THR A 519 -12.55 -0.81 -2.20
N THR A 520 -13.53 0.04 -1.91
CA THR A 520 -13.29 1.32 -1.21
C THR A 520 -13.32 1.16 0.32
N ALA A 521 -14.16 0.25 0.82
CA ALA A 521 -14.26 -0.15 2.22
C ALA A 521 -14.10 -1.69 2.36
N PRO A 522 -13.72 -2.19 3.54
CA PRO A 522 -13.65 -3.63 3.79
C PRO A 522 -15.01 -4.32 3.57
N VAL A 523 -15.00 -5.40 2.79
CA VAL A 523 -16.17 -6.29 2.60
C VAL A 523 -16.26 -7.22 3.80
N THR A 524 -17.37 -7.23 4.54
CA THR A 524 -17.55 -8.08 5.73
C THR A 524 -18.06 -9.48 5.40
N GLN A 525 -18.60 -9.67 4.20
CA GLN A 525 -19.03 -10.96 3.67
C GLN A 525 -17.86 -11.69 2.99
N THR A 526 -18.09 -12.94 2.59
CA THR A 526 -17.12 -13.78 1.87
C THR A 526 -17.39 -13.84 0.36
N SER A 527 -18.09 -12.83 -0.15
CA SER A 527 -18.36 -12.65 -1.56
C SER A 527 -18.38 -11.16 -1.92
N PHE A 528 -18.08 -10.86 -3.18
CA PHE A 528 -18.10 -9.51 -3.72
C PHE A 528 -18.47 -9.56 -5.20
N SER A 529 -19.20 -8.56 -5.69
CA SER A 529 -19.39 -8.29 -7.11
C SER A 529 -19.62 -6.79 -7.29
N SER A 530 -19.25 -6.26 -8.44
CA SER A 530 -19.43 -4.86 -8.77
C SER A 530 -19.62 -4.71 -10.27
N ALA A 531 -20.60 -3.92 -10.68
CA ALA A 531 -20.82 -3.60 -12.09
C ALA A 531 -19.63 -2.86 -12.74
N ALA A 532 -18.76 -2.25 -11.93
CA ALA A 532 -17.55 -1.59 -12.40
C ALA A 532 -16.40 -2.58 -12.71
N VAL A 533 -16.53 -3.86 -12.35
CA VAL A 533 -15.50 -4.88 -12.55
C VAL A 533 -16.00 -5.90 -13.58
N PRO A 534 -15.73 -5.70 -14.88
CA PRO A 534 -16.11 -6.66 -15.91
C PRO A 534 -15.35 -7.99 -15.73
N PHE A 535 -16.02 -9.09 -16.05
CA PHE A 535 -15.36 -10.38 -16.16
C PHE A 535 -14.43 -10.36 -17.37
N VAL A 536 -13.20 -10.85 -17.19
CA VAL A 536 -12.25 -11.06 -18.28
C VAL A 536 -11.53 -12.38 -17.99
N ASN A 537 -11.72 -13.37 -18.85
CA ASN A 537 -11.08 -14.67 -18.71
C ASN A 537 -9.55 -14.52 -18.69
N GLY A 538 -8.88 -15.21 -17.77
CA GLY A 538 -7.43 -15.15 -17.59
C GLY A 538 -6.92 -13.97 -16.74
N LYS A 539 -7.77 -13.02 -16.32
CA LYS A 539 -7.36 -12.00 -15.34
C LYS A 539 -7.14 -12.60 -13.96
N ARG A 540 -6.14 -12.09 -13.24
CA ARG A 540 -5.80 -12.51 -11.88
C ARG A 540 -6.35 -11.53 -10.87
N TYR A 541 -6.91 -12.08 -9.80
CA TYR A 541 -7.45 -11.31 -8.69
C TYR A 541 -6.90 -11.85 -7.38
N MET A 542 -6.98 -11.03 -6.35
CA MET A 542 -6.53 -11.38 -5.02
C MET A 542 -7.53 -10.89 -3.97
N VAL A 543 -7.67 -11.64 -2.88
CA VAL A 543 -8.38 -11.20 -1.68
C VAL A 543 -7.42 -11.22 -0.51
N ARG A 544 -7.36 -10.11 0.24
CA ARG A 544 -6.62 -10.01 1.51
C ARG A 544 -7.60 -9.69 2.62
N ALA A 545 -7.45 -10.35 3.76
CA ALA A 545 -8.13 -9.93 4.96
C ALA A 545 -7.52 -8.62 5.48
N VAL A 546 -8.36 -7.76 6.04
CA VAL A 546 -7.94 -6.54 6.73
C VAL A 546 -8.32 -6.62 8.19
N LYS A 547 -7.41 -6.18 9.05
CA LYS A 547 -7.63 -6.09 10.49
C LYS A 547 -7.01 -4.82 11.05
N ILE A 548 -7.77 -4.10 11.85
CA ILE A 548 -7.26 -3.00 12.65
C ILE A 548 -6.39 -3.55 13.78
N HIS A 549 -5.09 -3.30 13.68
CA HIS A 549 -4.12 -3.71 14.67
C HIS A 549 -3.89 -2.57 15.64
N THR A 550 -4.08 -2.84 16.93
CA THR A 550 -3.70 -1.91 18.02
C THR A 550 -2.45 -2.47 18.67
N SER A 551 -1.33 -1.77 18.52
CA SER A 551 -0.04 -2.12 19.11
C SER A 551 0.24 -1.26 20.35
N ASN A 552 1.40 -1.46 20.98
CA ASN A 552 1.91 -0.56 22.03
C ASN A 552 2.31 0.83 21.48
N THR A 553 2.23 1.03 20.16
CA THR A 553 2.70 2.24 19.50
C THR A 553 1.59 3.00 18.76
N GLY A 554 0.45 2.37 18.45
CA GLY A 554 -0.66 3.05 17.78
C GLY A 554 -1.70 2.10 17.19
N ARG A 555 -2.47 2.60 16.22
CA ARG A 555 -3.50 1.82 15.53
C ARG A 555 -3.35 1.95 14.01
N TYR A 556 -3.36 0.83 13.28
CA TYR A 556 -3.24 0.80 11.83
C TYR A 556 -4.02 -0.35 11.19
N TYR A 557 -4.45 -0.19 9.95
CA TYR A 557 -5.04 -1.27 9.17
C TYR A 557 -3.93 -2.19 8.65
N ASN A 558 -3.95 -3.43 9.12
CA ASN A 558 -3.01 -4.48 8.74
C ASN A 558 -3.67 -5.43 7.74
N LEU A 559 -2.94 -5.82 6.70
CA LEU A 559 -3.39 -6.79 5.70
C LEU A 559 -2.74 -8.15 5.93
N SER A 560 -3.50 -9.22 5.70
CA SER A 560 -2.96 -10.58 5.58
C SER A 560 -2.15 -10.72 4.28
N LEU A 561 -1.46 -11.86 4.13
CA LEU A 561 -1.16 -12.33 2.77
C LEU A 561 -2.48 -12.53 2.01
N GLY A 562 -2.45 -12.31 0.70
CA GLY A 562 -3.59 -12.58 -0.15
C GLY A 562 -3.68 -14.04 -0.61
N VAL A 563 -4.90 -14.44 -0.97
CA VAL A 563 -5.15 -15.62 -1.80
C VAL A 563 -5.49 -15.14 -3.20
N GLN A 564 -4.88 -15.74 -4.22
CA GLN A 564 -5.08 -15.37 -5.62
C GLN A 564 -5.91 -16.40 -6.36
N ALA A 565 -6.63 -15.93 -7.38
CA ALA A 565 -7.34 -16.78 -8.32
C ALA A 565 -7.34 -16.15 -9.71
N THR A 566 -7.35 -17.00 -10.74
CA THR A 566 -7.52 -16.57 -12.13
C THR A 566 -8.99 -16.71 -12.50
N ALA A 567 -9.58 -15.66 -13.04
CA ALA A 567 -10.92 -15.70 -13.62
C ALA A 567 -10.95 -16.75 -14.73
N SER A 568 -11.85 -17.73 -14.58
CA SER A 568 -12.04 -18.81 -15.54
C SER A 568 -13.53 -19.03 -15.76
N GLY A 569 -13.92 -19.12 -17.03
CA GLY A 569 -15.31 -19.19 -17.43
C GLY A 569 -15.47 -18.82 -18.90
N ALA A 570 -16.63 -19.11 -19.48
CA ALA A 570 -16.93 -18.65 -20.83
C ALA A 570 -16.98 -17.11 -20.82
N ASP A 571 -16.26 -16.50 -21.75
CA ASP A 571 -16.45 -15.08 -22.05
C ASP A 571 -17.90 -14.90 -22.51
N VAL A 572 -18.60 -13.92 -21.93
CA VAL A 572 -19.90 -13.53 -22.47
C VAL A 572 -19.57 -12.67 -23.68
N THR A 573 -19.93 -13.16 -24.86
CA THR A 573 -19.87 -12.33 -26.07
C THR A 573 -20.82 -11.16 -25.91
N ASP A 574 -20.36 -9.98 -26.30
CA ASP A 574 -21.23 -8.81 -26.41
C ASP A 574 -22.30 -9.04 -27.49
N CYS A 575 -23.20 -8.08 -27.67
CA CYS A 575 -24.27 -8.18 -28.65
C CYS A 575 -23.80 -8.23 -30.11
N ASN A 576 -22.51 -7.98 -30.37
CA ASN A 576 -21.87 -8.18 -31.67
C ASN A 576 -21.14 -9.53 -31.79
N GLY A 577 -21.24 -10.41 -30.79
CA GLY A 577 -20.52 -11.68 -30.79
C GLY A 577 -19.03 -11.55 -30.44
N VAL A 578 -18.58 -10.38 -29.97
CA VAL A 578 -17.18 -10.14 -29.60
C VAL A 578 -16.99 -10.52 -28.13
N PRO A 579 -16.10 -11.47 -27.80
CA PRO A 579 -15.77 -11.79 -26.41
C PRO A 579 -15.33 -10.53 -25.65
N ASN A 580 -16.01 -10.21 -24.54
CA ASN A 580 -15.74 -9.03 -23.71
C ASN A 580 -15.82 -7.69 -24.48
N GLY A 581 -16.59 -7.62 -25.56
CA GLY A 581 -16.78 -6.38 -26.33
C GLY A 581 -17.71 -5.36 -25.63
N PRO A 582 -17.70 -4.09 -26.08
CA PRO A 582 -18.43 -3.01 -25.42
C PRO A 582 -19.94 -2.96 -25.74
N ALA A 583 -20.45 -3.80 -26.65
CA ALA A 583 -21.86 -3.79 -27.05
C ALA A 583 -22.74 -4.55 -26.05
N LEU A 584 -22.88 -4.02 -24.84
CA LEU A 584 -23.73 -4.58 -23.78
C LEU A 584 -25.13 -3.98 -23.79
N PRO A 585 -26.16 -4.68 -23.27
CA PRO A 585 -27.49 -4.09 -23.09
C PRO A 585 -27.43 -2.73 -22.37
N GLY A 586 -28.07 -1.72 -22.95
CA GLY A 586 -28.07 -0.33 -22.50
C GLY A 586 -26.96 0.56 -23.10
N THR A 587 -25.97 0.01 -23.80
CA THR A 587 -24.98 0.84 -24.52
C THR A 587 -25.53 1.34 -25.85
N ALA A 588 -25.01 2.47 -26.31
CA ALA A 588 -25.43 3.10 -27.55
C ALA A 588 -25.08 2.23 -28.76
N CYS A 589 -25.95 2.24 -29.76
CA CYS A 589 -25.76 1.54 -31.03
C CYS A 589 -26.36 2.37 -32.18
N ASN A 590 -26.45 1.80 -33.37
CA ASN A 590 -27.19 2.37 -34.50
C ASN A 590 -27.95 1.24 -35.20
N ASP A 591 -29.27 1.27 -35.18
CA ASP A 591 -30.12 0.23 -35.78
C ASP A 591 -30.34 0.45 -37.29
N GLY A 592 -29.75 1.53 -37.84
CA GLY A 592 -29.85 1.94 -39.23
C GLY A 592 -31.21 2.53 -39.60
N ASN A 593 -32.14 2.65 -38.65
CA ASN A 593 -33.47 3.16 -38.90
C ASN A 593 -33.50 4.68 -38.68
N ALA A 594 -33.71 5.43 -39.77
CA ALA A 594 -33.79 6.88 -39.71
C ALA A 594 -34.97 7.41 -38.87
N ASN A 595 -35.97 6.57 -38.58
CA ASN A 595 -37.18 6.93 -37.83
C ASN A 595 -37.03 6.71 -36.31
N THR A 596 -35.84 6.38 -35.84
CA THR A 596 -35.53 6.17 -34.42
C THR A 596 -34.37 7.06 -33.97
N THR A 597 -34.29 7.33 -32.67
CA THR A 597 -33.18 8.05 -32.04
C THR A 597 -32.82 7.42 -30.69
N ASN A 598 -31.64 7.74 -30.16
CA ASN A 598 -31.11 7.18 -28.93
C ASN A 598 -31.07 5.64 -28.95
N ASP A 599 -30.57 5.06 -30.04
CA ASP A 599 -30.52 3.61 -30.22
C ASP A 599 -29.64 2.96 -29.16
N THR A 600 -30.17 1.92 -28.52
CA THR A 600 -29.45 1.14 -27.50
C THR A 600 -29.67 -0.35 -27.70
N TRP A 601 -28.66 -1.14 -27.30
CA TRP A 601 -28.80 -2.59 -27.26
C TRP A 601 -29.80 -2.99 -26.17
N ASN A 602 -30.79 -3.83 -26.49
CA ASN A 602 -31.69 -4.39 -25.48
C ASN A 602 -31.15 -5.71 -24.89
N ASN A 603 -31.86 -6.28 -23.90
CA ASN A 603 -31.47 -7.55 -23.25
C ASN A 603 -31.44 -8.76 -24.20
N ASN A 604 -32.07 -8.67 -25.37
CA ASN A 604 -32.05 -9.68 -26.42
C ASN A 604 -30.99 -9.40 -27.50
N CYS A 605 -30.07 -8.46 -27.25
CA CYS A 605 -29.05 -8.02 -28.19
C CYS A 605 -29.60 -7.53 -29.53
N GLN A 606 -30.70 -6.79 -29.48
CA GLN A 606 -31.23 -6.06 -30.61
C GLN A 606 -30.91 -4.58 -30.40
N CYS A 607 -30.26 -3.95 -31.39
CA CYS A 607 -30.14 -2.50 -31.40
C CYS A 607 -31.51 -1.93 -31.76
N ILE A 608 -32.09 -1.14 -30.85
CA ILE A 608 -33.40 -0.51 -31.04
C ILE A 608 -33.35 0.93 -30.55
N GLY A 609 -33.89 1.86 -31.33
CA GLY A 609 -34.08 3.24 -30.89
C GLY A 609 -35.51 3.59 -30.49
N THR A 610 -35.63 4.79 -29.92
CA THR A 610 -36.91 5.41 -29.59
C THR A 610 -37.49 6.05 -30.86
N PRO A 611 -38.73 5.72 -31.27
CA PRO A 611 -39.34 6.34 -32.45
C PRO A 611 -39.37 7.86 -32.32
N VAL A 612 -38.91 8.57 -33.35
CA VAL A 612 -39.06 10.02 -33.42
C VAL A 612 -40.37 10.40 -34.10
N ALA A 613 -40.91 11.57 -33.73
CA ALA A 613 -42.09 12.09 -34.39
C ALA A 613 -41.78 12.36 -35.87
N LEU A 614 -42.57 11.74 -36.73
CA LEU A 614 -42.56 12.03 -38.16
C LEU A 614 -43.32 13.34 -38.38
N ASP A 615 -42.80 14.19 -39.25
CA ASP A 615 -43.56 15.34 -39.76
C ASP A 615 -44.64 14.86 -40.76
N CYS A 616 -45.46 15.79 -41.26
CA CYS A 616 -46.53 15.49 -42.20
C CYS A 616 -46.07 15.01 -43.58
N ASN A 617 -44.78 15.08 -43.89
CA ASN A 617 -44.17 14.47 -45.08
C ASN A 617 -43.53 13.11 -44.78
N GLY A 618 -43.70 12.57 -43.56
CA GLY A 618 -43.06 11.33 -43.15
C GLY A 618 -41.55 11.47 -42.92
N VAL A 619 -41.05 12.69 -42.71
CA VAL A 619 -39.64 12.96 -42.42
C VAL A 619 -39.43 13.03 -40.90
N PRO A 620 -38.54 12.19 -40.33
CA PRO A 620 -38.13 12.25 -38.93
C PRO A 620 -37.68 13.66 -38.51
N ASN A 621 -38.33 14.25 -37.50
CA ASN A 621 -38.08 15.62 -37.02
C ASN A 621 -38.09 16.69 -38.13
N GLY A 622 -38.84 16.46 -39.22
CA GLY A 622 -38.93 17.40 -40.32
C GLY A 622 -39.77 18.65 -40.00
N PRO A 623 -39.65 19.72 -40.80
CA PRO A 623 -40.32 21.00 -40.55
C PRO A 623 -41.81 21.04 -40.94
N ALA A 624 -42.36 19.99 -41.56
CA ALA A 624 -43.75 19.96 -42.02
C ALA A 624 -44.72 19.58 -40.88
N LEU A 625 -44.86 20.44 -39.88
CA LEU A 625 -45.77 20.23 -38.74
C LEU A 625 -47.13 20.90 -38.99
N PRO A 626 -48.22 20.45 -38.32
CA PRO A 626 -49.49 21.16 -38.37
C PRO A 626 -49.33 22.66 -38.07
N GLY A 627 -49.88 23.50 -38.93
CA GLY A 627 -49.77 24.96 -38.88
C GLY A 627 -48.58 25.55 -39.66
N THR A 628 -47.64 24.74 -40.17
CA THR A 628 -46.58 25.25 -41.06
C THR A 628 -47.08 25.35 -42.50
N ALA A 629 -46.48 26.28 -43.26
CA ALA A 629 -46.86 26.55 -44.64
C ALA A 629 -46.56 25.35 -45.55
N CYS A 630 -47.43 25.13 -46.54
CA CYS A 630 -47.31 24.11 -47.56
C CYS A 630 -47.89 24.61 -48.89
N ASN A 631 -48.00 23.75 -49.90
CA ASN A 631 -48.70 24.05 -51.14
C ASN A 631 -49.57 22.84 -51.54
N ASP A 632 -50.89 23.00 -51.57
CA ASP A 632 -51.83 21.92 -51.88
C ASP A 632 -52.05 21.74 -53.39
N GLY A 633 -51.41 22.58 -54.21
CA GLY A 633 -51.47 22.58 -55.66
C GLY A 633 -52.78 23.10 -56.24
N ASN A 634 -53.71 23.58 -55.41
CA ASN A 634 -55.00 24.08 -55.86
C ASN A 634 -54.94 25.59 -56.13
N ALA A 635 -55.12 25.97 -57.39
CA ALA A 635 -55.05 27.37 -57.81
C ALA A 635 -56.16 28.27 -57.22
N ASN A 636 -57.20 27.69 -56.62
CA ASN A 636 -58.32 28.44 -56.02
C ASN A 636 -58.15 28.65 -54.50
N THR A 637 -57.02 28.23 -53.94
CA THR A 637 -56.70 28.37 -52.52
C THR A 637 -55.37 29.10 -52.34
N THR A 638 -55.19 29.71 -51.16
CA THR A 638 -53.92 30.33 -50.76
C THR A 638 -53.72 30.20 -49.26
N ASN A 639 -52.55 30.60 -48.75
CA ASN A 639 -52.13 30.41 -47.36
C ASN A 639 -52.21 28.95 -46.91
N ASP A 640 -51.75 28.02 -47.75
CA ASP A 640 -51.87 26.59 -47.47
C ASP A 640 -51.03 26.20 -46.25
N THR A 641 -51.65 25.47 -45.34
CA THR A 641 -51.00 24.97 -44.13
C THR A 641 -51.33 23.51 -43.89
N TRP A 642 -50.40 22.80 -43.26
CA TRP A 642 -50.65 21.44 -42.81
C TRP A 642 -51.71 21.46 -41.70
N ASN A 643 -52.78 20.69 -41.84
CA ASN A 643 -53.76 20.52 -40.77
C ASN A 643 -53.33 19.42 -39.77
N ASN A 644 -54.10 19.22 -38.70
CA ASN A 644 -53.81 18.19 -37.67
C ASN A 644 -53.87 16.75 -38.21
N ASN A 645 -54.45 16.53 -39.39
CA ASN A 645 -54.49 15.23 -40.08
C ASN A 645 -53.38 15.12 -41.15
N CYS A 646 -52.39 16.02 -41.14
CA CYS A 646 -51.31 16.08 -42.11
C CYS A 646 -51.78 16.15 -43.57
N GLN A 647 -52.83 16.92 -43.81
CA GLN A 647 -53.26 17.31 -45.14
C GLN A 647 -52.86 18.76 -45.36
N CYS A 648 -52.16 19.03 -46.45
CA CYS A 648 -51.94 20.40 -46.90
C CYS A 648 -53.25 20.93 -47.47
N ILE A 649 -53.81 21.96 -46.85
CA ILE A 649 -55.06 22.58 -47.29
C ILE A 649 -54.93 24.10 -47.28
N GLY A 650 -55.37 24.75 -48.35
CA GLY A 650 -55.45 26.20 -48.43
C GLY A 650 -56.82 26.78 -48.10
N GLN A 651 -56.84 28.08 -47.83
CA GLN A 651 -58.08 28.85 -47.66
C GLN A 651 -58.64 29.24 -49.02
N THR A 652 -59.92 29.00 -49.25
CA THR A 652 -60.61 29.42 -50.49
C THR A 652 -60.59 30.94 -50.62
N ILE A 653 -60.26 31.42 -51.82
CA ILE A 653 -60.24 32.84 -52.17
C ILE A 653 -61.67 33.28 -52.52
N ASP A 654 -62.14 34.40 -51.96
CA ASP A 654 -63.46 34.96 -52.30
C ASP A 654 -63.44 35.76 -53.63
N CYS A 655 -64.60 36.23 -54.09
CA CYS A 655 -64.70 36.99 -55.35
C CYS A 655 -63.98 38.35 -55.34
N ALA A 656 -63.53 38.82 -54.17
CA ALA A 656 -62.74 40.03 -54.01
C ALA A 656 -61.22 39.74 -53.89
N GLY A 657 -60.80 38.48 -54.05
CA GLY A 657 -59.40 38.08 -53.93
C GLY A 657 -58.90 37.94 -52.48
N THR A 658 -59.81 37.92 -51.51
CA THR A 658 -59.46 37.84 -50.07
C THR A 658 -59.59 36.39 -49.58
N PRO A 659 -58.54 35.81 -48.96
CA PRO A 659 -58.60 34.46 -48.39
C PRO A 659 -59.63 34.40 -47.25
N GLY A 660 -60.60 33.50 -47.34
CA GLY A 660 -61.68 33.37 -46.35
C GLY A 660 -62.65 34.57 -46.29
N GLY A 661 -62.65 35.44 -47.30
CA GLY A 661 -63.50 36.62 -47.33
C GLY A 661 -64.98 36.31 -47.60
N SER A 662 -65.85 37.28 -47.33
CA SER A 662 -67.31 37.12 -47.38
C SER A 662 -67.92 37.39 -48.76
N ALA A 663 -67.13 37.77 -49.78
CA ALA A 663 -67.64 38.06 -51.12
C ALA A 663 -67.84 36.77 -51.92
N LEU A 664 -68.86 35.99 -51.56
CA LEU A 664 -69.21 34.72 -52.22
C LEU A 664 -70.34 34.94 -53.24
N PRO A 665 -70.49 34.08 -54.27
CA PRO A 665 -71.63 34.14 -55.17
C PRO A 665 -72.97 34.18 -54.40
N GLY A 666 -73.84 35.14 -54.75
CA GLY A 666 -75.12 35.42 -54.09
C GLY A 666 -75.06 36.43 -52.94
N THR A 667 -73.86 36.85 -52.50
CA THR A 667 -73.73 37.93 -51.50
C THR A 667 -73.86 39.30 -52.16
N SER A 668 -74.39 40.28 -51.41
CA SER A 668 -74.62 41.63 -51.91
C SER A 668 -73.30 42.32 -52.28
N CYS A 669 -73.32 43.05 -53.39
CA CYS A 669 -72.22 43.88 -53.85
C CYS A 669 -72.77 45.20 -54.40
N ASN A 670 -71.93 46.02 -55.03
CA ASN A 670 -72.36 47.21 -55.75
C ASN A 670 -71.60 47.25 -57.09
N ASP A 671 -72.32 47.16 -58.21
CA ASP A 671 -71.72 47.12 -59.55
C ASP A 671 -71.44 48.53 -60.12
N GLY A 672 -71.79 49.57 -59.36
CA GLY A 672 -71.60 50.97 -59.70
C GLY A 672 -72.57 51.48 -60.78
N ASN A 673 -73.52 50.67 -61.24
CA ASN A 673 -74.46 51.05 -62.29
C ASN A 673 -75.78 51.57 -61.67
N ALA A 674 -76.09 52.84 -61.91
CA ALA A 674 -77.30 53.47 -61.36
C ALA A 674 -78.63 52.90 -61.92
N ASN A 675 -78.57 52.08 -62.98
CA ASN A 675 -79.75 51.49 -63.63
C ASN A 675 -80.02 50.04 -63.19
N THR A 676 -79.35 49.57 -62.15
CA THR A 676 -79.51 48.23 -61.57
C THR A 676 -79.81 48.31 -60.08
N THR A 677 -80.47 47.29 -59.54
CA THR A 677 -80.74 47.15 -58.10
C THR A 677 -80.50 45.70 -57.64
N ASN A 678 -80.29 45.50 -56.33
CA ASN A 678 -80.01 44.20 -55.72
C ASN A 678 -78.76 43.51 -56.28
N ASP A 679 -77.65 44.24 -56.38
CA ASP A 679 -76.43 43.71 -56.98
C ASP A 679 -75.85 42.58 -56.12
N THR A 680 -75.53 41.46 -56.77
CA THR A 680 -74.92 40.30 -56.11
C THR A 680 -73.76 39.77 -56.95
N TRP A 681 -72.78 39.17 -56.27
CA TRP A 681 -71.70 38.45 -56.95
C TRP A 681 -72.29 37.24 -57.67
N ASN A 682 -72.02 37.09 -58.97
CA ASN A 682 -72.41 35.90 -59.70
C ASN A 682 -71.35 34.77 -59.56
N ASN A 683 -71.63 33.58 -60.11
CA ASN A 683 -70.71 32.43 -60.05
C ASN A 683 -69.36 32.66 -60.76
N ASN A 684 -69.27 33.69 -61.60
CA ASN A 684 -68.03 34.11 -62.26
C ASN A 684 -67.34 35.26 -61.51
N CYS A 685 -67.74 35.53 -60.27
CA CYS A 685 -67.22 36.62 -59.45
C CYS A 685 -67.31 38.00 -60.12
N GLN A 686 -68.42 38.25 -60.81
CA GLN A 686 -68.79 39.56 -61.32
C GLN A 686 -69.93 40.10 -60.47
N CYS A 687 -69.76 41.31 -59.94
CA CYS A 687 -70.85 42.02 -59.28
C CYS A 687 -71.83 42.51 -60.36
N ILE A 688 -73.06 42.03 -60.33
CA ILE A 688 -74.10 42.40 -61.31
C ILE A 688 -75.43 42.64 -60.61
N GLY A 689 -76.11 43.72 -60.97
CA GLY A 689 -77.46 44.03 -60.50
C GLY A 689 -78.58 43.72 -61.48
N THR A 690 -79.81 43.72 -60.96
CA THR A 690 -81.02 43.49 -61.75
C THR A 690 -81.47 44.81 -62.40
N PRO A 691 -81.64 44.90 -63.73
CA PRO A 691 -82.05 46.13 -64.40
C PRO A 691 -83.43 46.61 -63.91
N VAL A 692 -83.57 47.90 -63.65
CA VAL A 692 -84.86 48.53 -63.32
C VAL A 692 -85.53 49.12 -64.57
N ALA A 693 -86.86 49.13 -64.60
CA ALA A 693 -87.62 49.67 -65.72
C ALA A 693 -87.46 51.20 -65.78
N LEU A 694 -87.05 51.71 -66.94
CA LEU A 694 -86.98 53.15 -67.22
C LEU A 694 -88.38 53.64 -67.61
N ASP A 695 -88.77 54.81 -67.11
CA ASP A 695 -89.99 55.49 -67.56
C ASP A 695 -89.80 56.08 -68.97
N CYS A 696 -90.87 56.63 -69.56
CA CYS A 696 -90.83 57.23 -70.90
C CYS A 696 -89.87 58.44 -71.03
N ASN A 697 -89.37 59.00 -69.91
CA ASN A 697 -88.36 60.06 -69.88
C ASN A 697 -86.94 59.52 -69.63
N GLY A 698 -86.75 58.20 -69.58
CA GLY A 698 -85.46 57.58 -69.30
C GLY A 698 -85.06 57.64 -67.83
N VAL A 699 -86.01 57.84 -66.91
CA VAL A 699 -85.76 57.85 -65.45
C VAL A 699 -86.11 56.48 -64.86
N PRO A 700 -85.17 55.80 -64.18
CA PRO A 700 -85.43 54.54 -63.48
C PRO A 700 -86.62 54.64 -62.51
N ASN A 701 -87.65 53.80 -62.69
CA ASN A 701 -88.92 53.79 -61.94
C ASN A 701 -89.68 55.12 -61.92
N GLY A 702 -89.48 55.98 -62.93
CA GLY A 702 -90.17 57.26 -63.02
C GLY A 702 -91.68 57.12 -63.34
N PRO A 703 -92.48 58.18 -63.07
CA PRO A 703 -93.94 58.12 -63.13
C PRO A 703 -94.52 58.22 -64.56
N ALA A 704 -93.71 58.49 -65.59
CA ALA A 704 -94.18 58.66 -66.97
C ALA A 704 -94.33 57.30 -67.68
N LEU A 705 -95.53 56.70 -67.62
CA LEU A 705 -95.81 55.38 -68.20
C LEU A 705 -96.80 55.48 -69.38
N PRO A 706 -96.78 54.53 -70.34
CA PRO A 706 -97.72 54.54 -71.46
C PRO A 706 -99.18 54.60 -70.99
N GLY A 707 -99.90 55.66 -71.37
CA GLY A 707 -101.31 55.88 -71.01
C GLY A 707 -101.57 56.95 -69.92
N THR A 708 -100.54 57.58 -69.35
CA THR A 708 -100.70 58.76 -68.49
C THR A 708 -100.79 60.05 -69.33
N ALA A 709 -101.69 60.98 -68.97
CA ALA A 709 -101.87 62.25 -69.68
C ALA A 709 -100.58 63.10 -69.65
N CYS A 710 -100.21 63.67 -70.80
CA CYS A 710 -99.01 64.48 -70.97
C CYS A 710 -99.03 65.76 -70.13
#